data_AF-A0A953DAJ4-F1
#
_entry.id   AF-A0A953DAJ4-F1
#
_cell.length_a   1.000
_cell.length_b   1.000
_cell.length_c   1.000
_cell.angle_alpha   90.00
_cell.angle_beta   90.00
_cell.angle_gamma   90.00
#
_symmetry.space_group_name_H-M   'P 1'
#
loop_
_entity.id
_entity.type
_entity.pdbx_description
1 polymer ?
#
loop_
_entity_poly.entity_id
_entity_poly.type
_entity_poly.pdbx_seq_one_letter_code
_entity_poly.pdbx_strand_id
1 'polypeptide(L)'
;MTARSTETSRAGSIGRGETPEKHPNDPKDKDPKDPKESAGRRDCCDIDIRIDSARDVHIYNCSCSVPGGGGPDMPPEGQPCYPPVGACLPVVPGAKHKLDRDYKLSRLAERVRVPSALAAGTVHLMRRFLLGKTPANPLEAAAFATLGQMSRDILSCSVAAFDAVPLRQRTRLFAPSLDLDPDQPLDEATLTAALAEEIKQRIGIQVYDDPKAADDERPGRIRIYEPQGEDFFSQVRICAINDLRTANFYPPLNAGDYQPGEVQQECEPKIVDGQPQVVCQVQTTNCPGHTLPGGACARVVDVALGDSVVLRGVNFFSVDAKVRLADPQTGTTVREVEAHVWGDVDTPVTEVVDGQTVLINDCRVQDRLTFQVPNDLSPGIYTIQVVLPNITGIDVFGTELVSNVEFINVIPAPTSRFQVVIEAIYARKETSPDWLGSDEVGLHTMAFPMDLMFQPIEPMQEQAFQDLQGVEFDTGTGRDVTRIVFQHDQPILAMVLAVLGHEVDSQRYYDQMLRSQAKYFWDLVKEQAVYIGAAIAALGGISALLKLGTIGLIAAGIALLITIGVDVIIALWAPADLIIQDSIGLSITDLARLTSANAPPPGSSTYTTEDDIVVNVNTSIPPVKRPLEYVEVREYVSDAQDSRYELRFRYNHVA
;
A
#
# COMPACT_ATOMS: atom_id res chain seq x y z
N MET A 1 -59.33 -5.28 -18.70
CA MET A 1 -60.19 -6.33 -18.13
C MET A 1 -60.02 -6.31 -16.63
N THR A 2 -61.14 -6.12 -15.94
CA THR A 2 -61.36 -6.14 -14.48
C THR A 2 -60.94 -7.46 -13.84
N ALA A 3 -60.33 -7.40 -12.64
CA ALA A 3 -60.91 -7.96 -11.42
C ALA A 3 -60.02 -7.70 -10.18
N ARG A 4 -60.65 -7.12 -9.15
CA ARG A 4 -60.24 -7.18 -7.74
C ARG A 4 -60.51 -8.59 -7.19
N SER A 5 -59.75 -9.01 -6.18
CA SER A 5 -60.30 -9.77 -5.05
C SER A 5 -59.41 -9.64 -3.82
N THR A 6 -60.01 -9.14 -2.75
CA THR A 6 -59.58 -9.16 -1.34
C THR A 6 -59.78 -10.56 -0.74
N GLU A 7 -58.95 -11.00 0.21
CA GLU A 7 -59.38 -11.39 1.56
C GLU A 7 -58.25 -11.87 2.48
N THR A 8 -58.44 -11.50 3.74
CA THR A 8 -57.82 -11.85 5.03
C THR A 8 -57.89 -13.33 5.43
N SER A 9 -56.90 -13.83 6.20
CA SER A 9 -57.07 -14.22 7.63
C SER A 9 -55.97 -15.13 8.22
N ARG A 10 -55.59 -14.76 9.46
CA ARG A 10 -55.17 -15.51 10.68
C ARG A 10 -54.56 -16.93 10.61
N ALA A 11 -53.38 -17.01 11.22
CA ALA A 11 -52.98 -17.78 12.41
C ALA A 11 -53.55 -19.21 12.65
N GLY A 12 -52.63 -20.18 12.81
CA GLY A 12 -52.89 -21.49 13.42
C GLY A 12 -51.59 -22.22 13.76
N SER A 13 -51.40 -22.53 15.03
CA SER A 13 -50.28 -23.25 15.67
C SER A 13 -50.22 -24.74 15.34
N ILE A 14 -49.05 -25.37 15.52
CA ILE A 14 -48.89 -26.83 15.65
C ILE A 14 -47.99 -27.15 16.86
N GLY A 15 -48.54 -27.82 17.87
CA GLY A 15 -47.80 -28.70 18.80
C GLY A 15 -47.92 -30.16 18.32
N ARG A 16 -47.32 -31.22 18.90
CA ARG A 16 -46.71 -31.49 20.21
C ARG A 16 -46.16 -32.94 20.14
N GLY A 17 -45.27 -33.33 21.06
CA GLY A 17 -44.97 -34.73 21.42
C GLY A 17 -43.73 -34.76 22.32
N GLU A 18 -43.60 -35.49 23.42
CA GLU A 18 -44.41 -36.51 24.10
C GLU A 18 -44.04 -36.49 25.62
N THR A 19 -44.87 -37.14 26.45
CA THR A 19 -44.69 -37.45 27.91
C THR A 19 -44.86 -38.97 28.07
N PRO A 20 -44.45 -39.70 29.15
CA PRO A 20 -44.95 -39.54 30.55
C PRO A 20 -43.93 -39.97 31.64
N GLU A 21 -44.12 -39.86 32.97
CA GLU A 21 -45.07 -40.57 33.85
C GLU A 21 -45.11 -40.03 35.31
N LYS A 22 -46.34 -39.98 35.87
CA LYS A 22 -46.84 -40.41 37.21
C LYS A 22 -46.53 -39.68 38.54
N HIS A 23 -47.49 -38.81 38.96
CA HIS A 23 -48.40 -38.81 40.14
C HIS A 23 -48.11 -39.62 41.44
N PRO A 24 -48.84 -39.40 42.58
CA PRO A 24 -49.63 -38.22 43.07
C PRO A 24 -49.48 -37.93 44.60
N ASN A 25 -49.96 -36.79 45.10
CA ASN A 25 -50.91 -36.66 46.24
C ASN A 25 -51.11 -35.20 46.71
N ASP A 26 -52.37 -34.79 46.70
CA ASP A 26 -53.01 -33.58 47.25
C ASP A 26 -53.41 -33.84 48.74
N PRO A 27 -54.05 -32.94 49.56
CA PRO A 27 -54.46 -31.55 49.36
C PRO A 27 -54.41 -30.59 50.60
N LYS A 28 -54.86 -29.34 50.40
CA LYS A 28 -55.56 -28.39 51.32
C LYS A 28 -54.81 -27.22 52.00
N ASP A 29 -55.27 -26.03 51.61
CA ASP A 29 -55.64 -24.86 52.43
C ASP A 29 -54.91 -24.60 53.75
N LYS A 30 -54.28 -23.40 53.82
CA LYS A 30 -54.52 -22.35 54.82
C LYS A 30 -53.51 -21.21 54.66
N ASP A 31 -53.98 -20.02 54.31
CA ASP A 31 -53.44 -18.80 54.90
C ASP A 31 -53.76 -18.85 56.40
N PRO A 32 -52.81 -18.54 57.31
CA PRO A 32 -52.71 -17.14 57.70
C PRO A 32 -51.35 -16.66 58.26
N LYS A 33 -51.18 -15.33 58.23
CA LYS A 33 -50.40 -14.48 59.16
C LYS A 33 -48.87 -14.43 58.97
N ASP A 34 -48.43 -13.25 58.52
CA ASP A 34 -47.22 -12.58 59.03
C ASP A 34 -47.09 -12.77 60.55
N PRO A 35 -45.88 -13.05 61.07
CA PRO A 35 -44.98 -11.93 61.31
C PRO A 35 -43.47 -12.23 61.29
N LYS A 36 -42.72 -11.13 61.20
CA LYS A 36 -41.33 -10.89 61.60
C LYS A 36 -40.32 -10.84 60.45
N GLU A 37 -39.98 -9.59 60.13
CA GLU A 37 -38.62 -9.14 59.88
C GLU A 37 -37.58 -10.07 60.53
N SER A 38 -36.82 -10.76 59.69
CA SER A 38 -35.42 -11.05 59.96
C SER A 38 -34.60 -10.20 59.01
N ALA A 39 -33.88 -9.26 59.61
CA ALA A 39 -32.88 -8.44 58.96
C ALA A 39 -31.80 -9.29 58.28
N GLY A 40 -31.30 -8.82 57.14
CA GLY A 40 -29.92 -9.09 56.73
C GLY A 40 -29.71 -9.71 55.35
N ARG A 41 -30.18 -9.06 54.28
CA ARG A 41 -29.48 -9.11 52.99
C ARG A 41 -29.53 -7.74 52.35
N ARG A 42 -28.40 -7.05 52.35
CA ARG A 42 -28.20 -5.80 51.59
C ARG A 42 -27.78 -6.21 50.18
N ASP A 43 -28.70 -6.07 49.24
CA ASP A 43 -28.37 -6.01 47.82
C ASP A 43 -27.64 -4.68 47.59
N CYS A 44 -26.32 -4.74 47.45
CA CYS A 44 -25.49 -3.59 47.11
C CYS A 44 -24.87 -3.84 45.73
N CYS A 45 -25.70 -3.80 44.69
CA CYS A 45 -25.32 -3.54 43.31
C CYS A 45 -26.59 -3.50 42.45
N ASP A 46 -27.35 -2.41 42.52
CA ASP A 46 -28.32 -2.09 41.49
C ASP A 46 -27.65 -1.16 40.48
N ILE A 47 -27.42 -1.69 39.27
CA ILE A 47 -27.04 -0.87 38.11
C ILE A 47 -28.34 -0.27 37.59
N ASP A 48 -28.51 1.05 37.75
CA ASP A 48 -29.65 1.77 37.18
C ASP A 48 -29.30 2.18 35.74
N ILE A 49 -29.92 1.50 34.77
CA ILE A 49 -29.81 1.84 33.36
C ILE A 49 -31.08 2.58 32.96
N ARG A 50 -30.94 3.88 32.70
CA ARG A 50 -32.04 4.70 32.22
C ARG A 50 -31.84 5.00 30.74
N ILE A 51 -32.77 4.49 29.96
CA ILE A 51 -32.88 4.77 28.53
C ILE A 51 -34.03 5.74 28.38
N ASP A 52 -33.72 7.03 28.18
CA ASP A 52 -34.76 7.98 27.83
C ASP A 52 -35.01 7.89 26.32
N SER A 53 -36.28 7.85 25.94
CA SER A 53 -36.76 7.40 24.62
C SER A 53 -36.39 8.30 23.43
N ALA A 54 -35.42 9.20 23.59
CA ALA A 54 -35.10 10.17 22.56
C ALA A 54 -33.66 10.71 22.50
N ARG A 55 -32.60 10.08 23.04
CA ARG A 55 -31.22 10.12 22.45
C ARG A 55 -30.07 9.55 23.30
N ASP A 56 -30.16 9.44 24.63
CA ASP A 56 -28.99 9.04 25.44
C ASP A 56 -29.26 7.85 26.37
N VAL A 57 -28.25 6.98 26.53
CA VAL A 57 -28.21 5.91 27.53
C VAL A 57 -27.25 6.31 28.64
N HIS A 58 -27.76 6.45 29.86
CA HIS A 58 -26.94 6.76 31.02
C HIS A 58 -26.80 5.53 31.91
N ILE A 59 -25.56 5.08 32.13
CA ILE A 59 -25.24 3.98 33.04
C ILE A 59 -24.61 4.57 34.30
N TYR A 60 -25.32 4.48 35.41
CA TYR A 60 -24.84 4.96 36.70
C TYR A 60 -24.32 3.81 37.54
N ASN A 61 -23.03 3.86 37.90
CA ASN A 61 -22.47 2.95 38.87
C ASN A 61 -22.62 3.56 40.26
N CYS A 62 -23.63 3.13 41.01
CA CYS A 62 -23.91 3.64 42.34
C CYS A 62 -22.81 3.19 43.32
N SER A 63 -21.91 4.10 43.71
CA SER A 63 -21.04 3.87 44.86
C SER A 63 -21.85 4.04 46.15
N CYS A 64 -21.81 3.02 47.02
CA CYS A 64 -22.52 2.98 48.29
C CYS A 64 -22.24 4.23 49.14
N SER A 65 -23.16 5.20 49.12
CA SER A 65 -23.12 6.35 50.01
C SER A 65 -24.10 6.14 51.17
N VAL A 66 -23.65 6.57 52.34
CA VAL A 66 -24.18 6.32 53.69
C VAL A 66 -25.65 6.76 53.82
N PRO A 67 -26.51 6.04 54.55
CA PRO A 67 -27.91 6.42 54.69
C PRO A 67 -28.05 7.67 55.58
N GLY A 68 -28.34 8.81 54.96
CA GLY A 68 -28.69 10.03 55.66
C GLY A 68 -28.50 11.31 54.86
N GLY A 69 -29.55 11.72 54.13
CA GLY A 69 -29.77 13.12 53.76
C GLY A 69 -29.47 13.50 52.32
N GLY A 70 -30.47 14.07 51.66
CA GLY A 70 -30.38 14.70 50.33
C GLY A 70 -30.98 13.82 49.24
N GLY A 71 -32.04 14.31 48.58
CA GLY A 71 -32.56 13.70 47.35
C GLY A 71 -31.49 13.70 46.25
N PRO A 72 -31.74 13.00 45.12
CA PRO A 72 -30.77 12.94 44.03
C PRO A 72 -30.45 14.37 43.57
N ASP A 73 -29.18 14.76 43.71
CA ASP A 73 -28.68 16.00 43.15
C ASP A 73 -29.02 16.05 41.65
N MET A 74 -29.47 17.21 41.17
CA MET A 74 -29.58 17.44 39.72
C MET A 74 -28.21 17.16 39.10
N PRO A 75 -28.15 16.43 37.97
CA PRO A 75 -26.88 16.20 37.30
C PRO A 75 -26.27 17.56 36.92
N PRO A 76 -24.95 17.72 37.03
CA PRO A 76 -24.29 18.91 36.52
C PRO A 76 -24.66 19.10 35.04
N GLU A 77 -24.86 20.36 34.61
CA GLU A 77 -25.05 20.69 33.20
C GLU A 77 -23.99 19.94 32.37
N GLY A 78 -24.48 19.11 31.44
CA GLY A 78 -23.64 18.22 30.66
C GLY A 78 -22.55 19.01 29.98
N GLN A 79 -21.31 18.83 30.43
CA GLN A 79 -20.17 19.07 29.55
C GLN A 79 -20.42 18.27 28.27
N PRO A 80 -20.21 18.84 27.08
CA PRO A 80 -20.25 18.07 25.86
C PRO A 80 -19.32 16.87 26.08
N CYS A 81 -19.89 15.67 26.03
CA CYS A 81 -19.14 14.43 25.97
C CYS A 81 -18.42 14.45 24.62
N TYR A 82 -17.27 15.15 24.55
CA TYR A 82 -16.34 14.90 23.48
C TYR A 82 -15.97 13.41 23.55
N PRO A 83 -15.86 12.74 22.40
CA PRO A 83 -15.53 11.33 22.33
C PRO A 83 -14.18 11.05 23.01
N PRO A 84 -13.82 9.78 23.25
CA PRO A 84 -12.47 9.44 23.70
C PRO A 84 -11.41 10.21 22.90
N VAL A 85 -10.35 10.61 23.59
CA VAL A 85 -9.22 11.39 23.05
C VAL A 85 -8.87 10.91 21.64
N GLY A 86 -9.02 11.78 20.64
CA GLY A 86 -8.53 11.53 19.28
C GLY A 86 -9.54 11.55 18.13
N ALA A 87 -10.84 11.64 18.38
CA ALA A 87 -11.85 11.85 17.35
C ALA A 87 -12.26 13.33 17.31
N CYS A 88 -11.95 14.04 16.22
CA CYS A 88 -12.41 15.43 16.02
C CYS A 88 -13.89 15.50 15.62
N LEU A 89 -14.53 14.35 15.47
CA LEU A 89 -15.94 14.19 15.19
C LEU A 89 -16.59 13.41 16.34
N PRO A 90 -17.76 13.82 16.84
CA PRO A 90 -18.47 13.10 17.89
C PRO A 90 -18.83 11.69 17.42
N VAL A 91 -18.61 10.71 18.31
CA VAL A 91 -19.07 9.33 18.10
C VAL A 91 -20.58 9.30 18.19
N VAL A 92 -21.20 8.58 17.27
CA VAL A 92 -22.65 8.53 17.15
C VAL A 92 -23.20 7.27 17.84
N PRO A 93 -24.27 7.36 18.65
CA PRO A 93 -24.89 6.17 19.23
C PRO A 93 -25.33 5.17 18.15
N GLY A 94 -24.88 3.93 18.27
CA GLY A 94 -25.19 2.84 17.34
C GLY A 94 -24.17 2.65 16.20
N ALA A 95 -23.16 3.51 16.07
CA ALA A 95 -22.01 3.26 15.19
C ALA A 95 -21.12 2.15 15.73
N LYS A 96 -20.37 1.45 14.86
CA LYS A 96 -19.30 0.56 15.29
C LYS A 96 -18.24 1.33 16.07
N HIS A 97 -17.53 0.56 16.89
CA HIS A 97 -16.41 1.10 17.64
C HIS A 97 -15.26 1.42 16.68
N LYS A 98 -14.88 2.69 16.60
CA LYS A 98 -13.74 3.14 15.79
C LYS A 98 -12.44 2.95 16.53
N LEU A 99 -11.38 2.61 15.79
CA LEU A 99 -10.03 2.56 16.38
C LEU A 99 -9.66 3.93 16.94
N ASP A 100 -9.00 3.93 18.10
CA ASP A 100 -8.54 5.17 18.70
C ASP A 100 -7.35 5.76 17.91
N ARG A 101 -7.22 7.08 17.96
CA ARG A 101 -6.18 7.82 17.24
C ARG A 101 -4.78 7.34 17.61
N ASP A 102 -4.52 7.13 18.89
CA ASP A 102 -3.18 6.80 19.38
C ASP A 102 -2.77 5.40 18.89
N TYR A 103 -3.71 4.46 18.81
CA TYR A 103 -3.54 3.17 18.18
C TYR A 103 -3.20 3.31 16.69
N LYS A 104 -4.02 4.02 15.90
CA LYS A 104 -3.78 4.23 14.45
C LYS A 104 -2.40 4.82 14.19
N LEU A 105 -2.10 5.94 14.83
CA LEU A 105 -0.81 6.61 14.65
C LEU A 105 0.34 5.74 15.15
N SER A 106 0.14 4.90 16.18
CA SER A 106 1.23 4.05 16.71
C SER A 106 1.56 2.95 15.73
N ARG A 107 0.55 2.33 15.13
CA ARG A 107 0.68 1.33 14.07
C ARG A 107 1.39 1.91 12.86
N LEU A 108 0.95 3.07 12.36
CA LEU A 108 1.65 3.79 11.30
C LEU A 108 3.11 4.07 11.69
N ALA A 109 3.38 4.55 12.90
CA ALA A 109 4.75 4.89 13.32
C ALA A 109 5.66 3.68 13.56
N GLU A 110 5.12 2.47 13.63
CA GLU A 110 5.90 1.23 13.67
C GLU A 110 6.41 0.82 12.29
N ARG A 111 5.66 1.11 11.23
CA ARG A 111 5.93 0.63 9.87
C ARG A 111 6.36 1.71 8.88
N VAL A 112 5.93 2.95 9.06
CA VAL A 112 6.38 4.08 8.25
C VAL A 112 7.86 4.29 8.51
N ARG A 113 8.66 3.99 7.47
CA ARG A 113 10.13 4.12 7.50
C ARG A 113 10.63 5.50 7.08
N VAL A 114 9.77 6.30 6.44
CA VAL A 114 10.06 7.65 5.96
C VAL A 114 8.95 8.60 6.40
N PRO A 115 9.27 9.68 7.13
CA PRO A 115 8.27 10.64 7.56
C PRO A 115 7.68 11.41 6.37
N SER A 116 6.39 11.72 6.43
CA SER A 116 5.68 12.40 5.34
C SER A 116 5.89 13.91 5.37
N ALA A 117 6.39 14.47 4.28
CA ALA A 117 6.47 15.90 4.03
C ALA A 117 5.09 16.49 3.72
N LEU A 118 4.24 15.78 2.97
CA LEU A 118 2.87 16.21 2.68
C LEU A 118 2.04 16.36 3.96
N ALA A 119 2.12 15.39 4.88
CA ALA A 119 1.39 15.47 6.14
C ALA A 119 1.93 16.62 7.01
N ALA A 120 3.25 16.77 7.10
CA ALA A 120 3.86 17.84 7.90
C ALA A 120 3.54 19.25 7.35
N GLY A 121 3.62 19.42 6.03
CA GLY A 121 3.25 20.66 5.35
C GLY A 121 1.79 21.02 5.58
N THR A 122 0.87 20.04 5.47
CA THR A 122 -0.56 20.22 5.77
C THR A 122 -0.80 20.73 7.19
N VAL A 123 -0.19 20.09 8.19
CA VAL A 123 -0.33 20.51 9.60
C VAL A 123 0.22 21.92 9.84
N HIS A 124 1.35 22.26 9.23
CA HIS A 124 1.93 23.61 9.34
C HIS A 124 1.01 24.68 8.74
N LEU A 125 0.44 24.42 7.55
CA LEU A 125 -0.52 25.30 6.90
C LEU A 125 -1.77 25.51 7.77
N MET A 126 -2.28 24.43 8.38
CA MET A 126 -3.41 24.50 9.32
C MET A 126 -3.11 25.38 10.54
N ARG A 127 -1.94 25.18 11.18
CA ARG A 127 -1.50 25.99 12.34
C ARG A 127 -1.48 27.48 11.98
N ARG A 128 -0.89 27.83 10.84
CA ARG A 128 -0.79 29.23 10.39
C ARG A 128 -2.15 29.84 10.09
N PHE A 129 -3.01 29.10 9.39
CA PHE A 129 -4.37 29.54 9.10
C PHE A 129 -5.18 29.78 10.39
N LEU A 130 -5.08 28.89 11.36
CA LEU A 130 -5.77 29.02 12.66
C LEU A 130 -5.27 30.21 13.48
N LEU A 131 -3.98 30.55 13.37
CA LEU A 131 -3.40 31.76 13.97
C LEU A 131 -3.78 33.06 13.23
N GLY A 132 -4.56 32.98 12.15
CA GLY A 132 -4.98 34.14 11.37
C GLY A 132 -3.85 34.82 10.62
N LYS A 133 -2.78 34.07 10.30
CA LYS A 133 -1.71 34.58 9.43
C LYS A 133 -2.28 34.88 8.05
N THR A 134 -1.71 35.89 7.39
CA THR A 134 -1.99 36.14 5.96
C THR A 134 -1.13 35.22 5.11
N PRO A 135 -1.66 34.67 4.00
CA PRO A 135 -0.86 33.83 3.10
C PRO A 135 0.31 34.65 2.53
N ALA A 136 1.52 34.11 2.62
CA ALA A 136 2.74 34.81 2.19
C ALA A 136 3.12 34.55 0.72
N ASN A 137 2.60 33.49 0.12
CA ASN A 137 2.98 33.01 -1.22
C ASN A 137 1.79 32.26 -1.89
N PRO A 138 1.90 31.86 -3.17
CA PRO A 138 0.84 31.16 -3.89
C PRO A 138 0.42 29.82 -3.26
N LEU A 139 1.37 29.04 -2.73
CA LEU A 139 1.10 27.80 -2.00
C LEU A 139 0.18 28.04 -0.80
N GLU A 140 0.54 28.98 0.10
CA GLU A 140 -0.30 29.31 1.25
C GLU A 140 -1.63 29.93 0.82
N ALA A 141 -1.67 30.69 -0.27
CA ALA A 141 -2.91 31.30 -0.76
C ALA A 141 -3.92 30.25 -1.23
N ALA A 142 -3.48 29.22 -1.96
CA ALA A 142 -4.31 28.09 -2.36
C ALA A 142 -4.78 27.30 -1.13
N ALA A 143 -3.83 26.92 -0.27
CA ALA A 143 -4.13 26.15 0.93
C ALA A 143 -5.09 26.87 1.88
N PHE A 144 -4.92 28.18 2.09
CA PHE A 144 -5.79 28.95 2.98
C PHE A 144 -7.18 29.15 2.38
N ALA A 145 -7.31 29.18 1.05
CA ALA A 145 -8.62 29.19 0.40
C ALA A 145 -9.37 27.86 0.63
N THR A 146 -8.65 26.74 0.63
CA THR A 146 -9.19 25.41 0.92
C THR A 146 -9.52 25.26 2.43
N LEU A 147 -8.59 25.63 3.31
CA LEU A 147 -8.81 25.64 4.78
C LEU A 147 -9.95 26.57 5.20
N GLY A 148 -10.19 27.66 4.46
CA GLY A 148 -11.32 28.57 4.66
C GLY A 148 -12.69 27.95 4.45
N GLN A 149 -12.77 26.79 3.78
CA GLN A 149 -14.00 26.03 3.56
C GLN A 149 -14.25 24.98 4.66
N MET A 150 -13.29 24.79 5.56
CA MET A 150 -13.34 23.82 6.65
C MET A 150 -13.83 24.46 7.95
N SER A 151 -14.41 23.66 8.84
CA SER A 151 -14.77 24.14 10.18
C SER A 151 -13.50 24.46 10.98
N ARG A 152 -13.44 25.65 11.58
CA ARG A 152 -12.34 26.03 12.47
C ARG A 152 -12.21 25.08 13.67
N ASP A 153 -13.32 24.50 14.14
CA ASP A 153 -13.30 23.56 15.26
C ASP A 153 -12.60 22.26 14.89
N ILE A 154 -12.86 21.75 13.68
CA ILE A 154 -12.21 20.54 13.16
C ILE A 154 -10.72 20.81 12.98
N LEU A 155 -10.35 21.90 12.31
CA LEU A 155 -8.95 22.27 12.12
C LEU A 155 -8.22 22.43 13.47
N SER A 156 -8.83 23.10 14.44
CA SER A 156 -8.24 23.30 15.77
C SER A 156 -8.07 21.98 16.51
N CYS A 157 -9.05 21.08 16.41
CA CYS A 157 -8.95 19.75 16.96
C CYS A 157 -7.85 18.92 16.29
N SER A 158 -7.74 18.93 14.96
CA SER A 158 -6.70 18.20 14.23
C SER A 158 -5.29 18.67 14.62
N VAL A 159 -5.09 19.99 14.75
CA VAL A 159 -3.81 20.57 15.22
C VAL A 159 -3.54 20.17 16.67
N ALA A 160 -4.54 20.27 17.56
CA ALA A 160 -4.38 19.84 18.95
C ALA A 160 -4.09 18.32 19.06
N ALA A 161 -4.68 17.51 18.17
CA ALA A 161 -4.43 16.08 18.09
C ALA A 161 -2.99 15.80 17.67
N PHE A 162 -2.47 16.52 16.67
CA PHE A 162 -1.07 16.48 16.29
C PHE A 162 -0.13 16.90 17.44
N ASP A 163 -0.46 17.99 18.14
CA ASP A 163 0.31 18.52 19.25
C ASP A 163 0.39 17.54 20.44
N ALA A 164 -0.63 16.69 20.58
CA ALA A 164 -0.67 15.62 21.58
C ALA A 164 0.15 14.37 21.19
N VAL A 165 0.51 14.19 19.91
CA VAL A 165 1.33 13.06 19.47
C VAL A 165 2.72 13.12 20.12
N PRO A 166 3.18 12.06 20.82
CA PRO A 166 4.52 12.00 21.39
C PRO A 166 5.61 12.33 20.36
N LEU A 167 6.64 13.09 20.77
CA LEU A 167 7.69 13.58 19.86
C LEU A 167 8.36 12.46 19.04
N ARG A 168 8.62 11.30 19.65
CA ARG A 168 9.21 10.14 18.96
C ARG A 168 8.32 9.63 17.83
N GLN A 169 7.01 9.65 18.02
CA GLN A 169 6.04 9.22 17.03
C GLN A 169 5.85 10.29 15.95
N ARG A 170 5.77 11.56 16.37
CA ARG A 170 5.69 12.71 15.46
C ARG A 170 6.84 12.75 14.48
N THR A 171 8.08 12.58 14.96
CA THR A 171 9.29 12.58 14.12
C THR A 171 9.41 11.38 13.17
N ARG A 172 8.65 10.31 13.41
CA ARG A 172 8.55 9.15 12.50
C ARG A 172 7.50 9.35 11.40
N LEU A 173 6.41 10.07 11.71
CA LEU A 173 5.27 10.23 10.80
C LEU A 173 5.33 11.53 9.98
N PHE A 174 5.89 12.60 10.54
CA PHE A 174 5.88 13.94 9.97
C PHE A 174 7.30 14.43 9.77
N ALA A 175 7.61 14.93 8.57
CA ALA A 175 8.94 15.39 8.22
C ALA A 175 9.41 16.50 9.20
N PRO A 176 10.47 16.26 10.01
CA PRO A 176 10.91 17.23 11.01
C PRO A 176 11.40 18.55 10.41
N SER A 177 11.84 18.55 9.14
CA SER A 177 12.23 19.75 8.39
C SER A 177 11.09 20.74 8.18
N LEU A 178 9.83 20.30 8.38
CA LEU A 178 8.63 21.11 8.23
C LEU A 178 7.94 21.41 9.58
N ASP A 179 8.54 21.05 10.73
CA ASP A 179 8.09 21.55 12.05
C ASP A 179 8.62 22.97 12.28
N LEU A 180 8.18 23.87 11.41
CA LEU A 180 8.59 25.27 11.38
C LEU A 180 7.88 26.06 12.48
N ASP A 181 8.46 27.19 12.87
CA ASP A 181 7.75 28.18 13.69
C ASP A 181 6.50 28.66 12.93
N PRO A 182 5.30 28.66 13.53
CA PRO A 182 4.09 29.16 12.87
C PRO A 182 4.17 30.61 12.39
N ASP A 183 5.14 31.42 12.83
CA ASP A 183 5.40 32.74 12.26
C ASP A 183 6.10 32.67 10.89
N GLN A 184 6.79 31.57 10.58
CA GLN A 184 7.48 31.33 9.31
C GLN A 184 6.52 30.75 8.26
N PRO A 185 6.41 31.36 7.06
CA PRO A 185 5.60 30.81 5.99
C PRO A 185 6.19 29.50 5.47
N LEU A 186 5.32 28.57 5.06
CA LEU A 186 5.76 27.45 4.24
C LEU A 186 5.91 27.93 2.80
N ASP A 187 7.14 28.05 2.33
CA ASP A 187 7.42 28.38 0.95
C ASP A 187 7.63 27.13 0.08
N GLU A 188 7.53 27.36 -1.23
CA GLU A 188 7.62 26.32 -2.25
C GLU A 188 8.98 25.60 -2.19
N ALA A 189 10.06 26.34 -1.92
CA ALA A 189 11.42 25.78 -1.85
C ALA A 189 11.58 24.83 -0.66
N THR A 190 11.05 25.19 0.51
CA THR A 190 11.12 24.38 1.72
C THR A 190 10.30 23.10 1.58
N LEU A 191 9.07 23.18 1.04
CA LEU A 191 8.25 22.01 0.74
C LEU A 191 8.92 21.12 -0.32
N THR A 192 9.44 21.71 -1.40
CA THR A 192 10.14 21.00 -2.48
C THR A 192 11.35 20.23 -1.96
N ALA A 193 12.16 20.83 -1.08
CA ALA A 193 13.31 20.16 -0.48
C ALA A 193 12.89 18.98 0.42
N ALA A 194 11.83 19.13 1.22
CA ALA A 194 11.32 18.04 2.05
C ALA A 194 10.73 16.90 1.23
N LEU A 195 10.00 17.21 0.15
CA LEU A 195 9.49 16.21 -0.80
C LEU A 195 10.63 15.49 -1.53
N ALA A 196 11.68 16.21 -1.93
CA ALA A 196 12.83 15.64 -2.60
C ALA A 196 13.52 14.59 -1.71
N GLU A 197 13.73 14.92 -0.45
CA GLU A 197 14.29 13.99 0.54
C GLU A 197 13.38 12.76 0.74
N GLU A 198 12.06 12.97 0.90
CA GLU A 198 11.10 11.88 1.06
C GLU A 198 11.08 10.94 -0.16
N ILE A 199 11.01 11.48 -1.38
CA ILE A 199 11.05 10.70 -2.63
C ILE A 199 12.32 9.85 -2.68
N LYS A 200 13.46 10.47 -2.39
CA LYS A 200 14.77 9.81 -2.41
C LYS A 200 14.82 8.65 -1.41
N GLN A 201 14.39 8.88 -0.17
CA GLN A 201 14.36 7.84 0.87
C GLN A 201 13.37 6.70 0.55
N ARG A 202 12.21 7.00 -0.03
CA ARG A 202 11.24 5.97 -0.44
C ARG A 202 11.77 5.10 -1.58
N ILE A 203 12.46 5.68 -2.56
CA ILE A 203 13.17 4.90 -3.60
C ILE A 203 14.25 4.03 -2.96
N GLY A 204 15.02 4.59 -2.02
CA GLY A 204 16.00 3.85 -1.23
C GLY A 204 15.41 2.58 -0.61
N ILE A 205 14.26 2.70 0.04
CA ILE A 205 13.56 1.54 0.62
C ILE A 205 13.04 0.58 -0.44
N GLN A 206 12.39 1.05 -1.49
CA GLN A 206 11.78 0.15 -2.47
C GLN A 206 12.83 -0.64 -3.25
N VAL A 207 13.99 -0.04 -3.53
CA VAL A 207 15.03 -0.67 -4.32
C VAL A 207 16.09 -1.36 -3.46
N TYR A 208 16.38 -0.86 -2.26
CA TYR A 208 17.49 -1.33 -1.44
C TYR A 208 17.11 -1.75 -0.01
N ASP A 209 15.84 -1.62 0.36
CA ASP A 209 15.31 -1.86 1.70
C ASP A 209 15.91 -0.94 2.79
N ASP A 210 16.57 0.17 2.40
CA ASP A 210 17.17 1.15 3.31
C ASP A 210 16.97 2.59 2.79
N PRO A 211 16.43 3.52 3.61
CA PRO A 211 16.18 4.89 3.16
C PRO A 211 17.45 5.67 2.80
N LYS A 212 18.63 5.29 3.30
CA LYS A 212 19.90 5.98 3.01
C LYS A 212 20.57 5.49 1.73
N ALA A 213 20.15 4.35 1.22
CA ALA A 213 20.78 3.73 0.06
C ALA A 213 20.64 4.54 -1.24
N ALA A 214 19.76 5.54 -1.26
CA ALA A 214 19.65 6.48 -2.36
C ALA A 214 20.68 7.62 -2.30
N ASP A 215 21.17 7.96 -1.10
CA ASP A 215 22.17 9.00 -0.86
C ASP A 215 23.59 8.47 -0.92
N ASP A 216 23.78 7.26 -0.40
CA ASP A 216 25.07 6.64 -0.20
C ASP A 216 25.17 5.34 -1.00
N GLU A 217 26.39 5.03 -1.44
CA GLU A 217 26.76 3.69 -1.89
C GLU A 217 27.46 2.93 -0.76
N ARG A 218 27.30 1.62 -0.76
CA ARG A 218 27.92 0.75 0.24
C ARG A 218 28.45 -0.52 -0.42
N PRO A 219 29.74 -0.86 -0.28
CA PRO A 219 30.24 -2.13 -0.78
C PRO A 219 29.68 -3.31 0.03
N GLY A 220 29.39 -4.42 -0.64
CA GLY A 220 29.11 -5.70 0.01
C GLY A 220 30.34 -6.28 0.70
N ARG A 221 30.16 -7.33 1.50
CA ARG A 221 31.28 -8.06 2.09
C ARG A 221 31.92 -9.01 1.07
N ILE A 222 33.25 -9.08 1.07
CA ILE A 222 34.00 -10.02 0.22
C ILE A 222 33.77 -11.44 0.73
N ARG A 223 33.19 -12.29 -0.14
CA ARG A 223 32.92 -13.73 0.07
C ARG A 223 33.57 -14.52 -1.06
N ILE A 224 34.88 -14.40 -1.17
CA ILE A 224 35.68 -15.02 -2.25
C ILE A 224 36.76 -15.91 -1.64
N TYR A 225 37.08 -16.99 -2.33
CA TYR A 225 38.19 -17.88 -2.00
C TYR A 225 39.11 -18.10 -3.21
N GLU A 226 40.36 -18.47 -2.95
CA GLU A 226 41.29 -18.88 -4.01
C GLU A 226 40.85 -20.26 -4.54
N PRO A 227 40.55 -20.40 -5.84
CA PRO A 227 40.07 -21.66 -6.42
C PRO A 227 41.11 -22.77 -6.22
N GLN A 228 40.67 -23.96 -5.80
CA GLN A 228 41.54 -25.13 -5.69
C GLN A 228 41.13 -26.21 -6.71
N GLY A 229 42.06 -26.63 -7.57
CA GLY A 229 41.81 -27.69 -8.56
C GLY A 229 40.96 -27.22 -9.75
N GLU A 230 39.91 -27.98 -10.11
CA GLU A 230 38.97 -27.67 -11.21
C GLU A 230 37.77 -26.81 -10.77
N ASP A 231 37.86 -26.17 -9.61
CA ASP A 231 36.75 -25.41 -9.01
C ASP A 231 36.58 -24.02 -9.64
N PHE A 232 36.08 -23.98 -10.88
CA PHE A 232 35.86 -22.74 -11.64
C PHE A 232 34.42 -22.23 -11.52
N PHE A 233 33.97 -21.92 -10.30
CA PHE A 233 32.70 -21.19 -10.12
C PHE A 233 32.92 -19.67 -10.18
N SER A 234 31.97 -18.97 -10.82
CA SER A 234 31.93 -17.51 -10.80
C SER A 234 31.77 -17.02 -9.37
N GLN A 235 32.79 -16.32 -8.87
CA GLN A 235 32.82 -15.79 -7.51
C GLN A 235 31.88 -14.58 -7.35
N VAL A 236 31.67 -13.81 -8.42
CA VAL A 236 30.66 -12.76 -8.50
C VAL A 236 29.42 -13.33 -9.17
N ARG A 237 28.22 -13.06 -8.67
CA ARG A 237 27.01 -13.68 -9.25
C ARG A 237 25.82 -12.74 -9.30
N ILE A 238 25.16 -12.71 -10.44
CA ILE A 238 23.83 -12.12 -10.62
C ILE A 238 22.79 -13.22 -10.35
N CYS A 239 22.05 -13.05 -9.25
CA CYS A 239 21.03 -13.98 -8.78
C CYS A 239 19.62 -13.61 -9.28
N ALA A 240 19.33 -12.33 -9.44
CA ALA A 240 18.04 -11.86 -9.97
C ALA A 240 18.19 -10.57 -10.77
N ILE A 241 17.26 -10.37 -11.71
CA ILE A 241 17.10 -9.15 -12.54
C ILE A 241 15.67 -8.66 -12.37
N ASN A 242 15.49 -7.42 -11.89
CA ASN A 242 14.18 -6.84 -11.57
C ASN A 242 13.32 -7.82 -10.76
N ASP A 243 13.91 -8.38 -9.71
CA ASP A 243 13.35 -9.40 -8.80
C ASP A 243 13.06 -10.79 -9.37
N LEU A 244 13.29 -11.03 -10.67
CA LEU A 244 13.15 -12.35 -11.29
C LEU A 244 14.44 -13.16 -11.15
N ARG A 245 14.36 -14.35 -10.53
CA ARG A 245 15.54 -15.20 -10.33
C ARG A 245 16.09 -15.71 -11.66
N THR A 246 17.41 -15.68 -11.80
CA THR A 246 18.11 -16.07 -13.03
C THR A 246 18.35 -17.58 -13.09
N ALA A 247 18.79 -18.08 -14.25
CA ALA A 247 19.23 -19.47 -14.42
C ALA A 247 20.46 -19.82 -13.55
N ASN A 248 21.21 -18.80 -13.13
CA ASN A 248 22.39 -18.94 -12.30
C ASN A 248 22.10 -18.78 -10.80
N PHE A 249 20.83 -18.76 -10.38
CA PHE A 249 20.46 -18.73 -8.97
C PHE A 249 21.11 -19.89 -8.20
N TYR A 250 21.63 -19.62 -7.00
CA TYR A 250 22.34 -20.59 -6.19
C TYR A 250 21.90 -20.50 -4.72
N PRO A 251 21.55 -21.62 -4.04
CA PRO A 251 21.51 -22.99 -4.55
C PRO A 251 20.60 -23.17 -5.78
N PRO A 252 20.90 -24.11 -6.70
CA PRO A 252 20.18 -24.22 -7.96
C PRO A 252 18.71 -24.55 -7.72
N LEU A 253 17.83 -23.89 -8.46
CA LEU A 253 16.39 -24.13 -8.42
C LEU A 253 16.03 -25.36 -9.28
N ASN A 254 15.08 -26.16 -8.83
CA ASN A 254 14.50 -27.22 -9.68
C ASN A 254 13.55 -26.60 -10.71
N ALA A 255 13.24 -27.35 -11.77
CA ALA A 255 12.35 -26.89 -12.84
C ALA A 255 11.00 -26.36 -12.33
N GLY A 256 10.43 -26.97 -11.29
CA GLY A 256 9.15 -26.57 -10.69
C GLY A 256 9.23 -25.42 -9.68
N ASP A 257 10.43 -24.99 -9.30
CA ASP A 257 10.63 -23.93 -8.31
C ASP A 257 10.62 -22.53 -8.95
N TYR A 258 10.75 -22.45 -10.28
CA TYR A 258 10.65 -21.20 -11.02
C TYR A 258 9.21 -20.71 -11.09
N GLN A 259 9.02 -19.42 -10.84
CA GLN A 259 7.73 -18.76 -10.97
C GLN A 259 7.36 -18.56 -12.44
N PRO A 260 6.06 -18.46 -12.78
CA PRO A 260 5.63 -18.22 -14.16
C PRO A 260 6.27 -17.00 -14.83
N GLY A 261 6.55 -15.94 -14.05
CA GLY A 261 7.23 -14.73 -14.54
C GLY A 261 8.72 -14.88 -14.84
N GLU A 262 9.36 -15.93 -14.32
CA GLU A 262 10.80 -16.22 -14.50
C GLU A 262 11.07 -17.10 -15.73
N VAL A 263 10.01 -17.62 -16.34
CA VAL A 263 10.07 -18.49 -17.52
C VAL A 263 9.64 -17.71 -18.76
N GLN A 264 10.35 -17.88 -19.87
CA GLN A 264 9.98 -17.30 -21.14
C GLN A 264 8.71 -17.99 -21.67
N GLN A 265 7.76 -17.18 -22.13
CA GLN A 265 6.50 -17.66 -22.66
C GLN A 265 6.22 -17.02 -24.02
N GLU A 266 5.67 -17.82 -24.93
CA GLU A 266 5.12 -17.37 -26.19
C GLU A 266 3.60 -17.29 -26.03
N CYS A 267 3.05 -16.10 -26.24
CA CYS A 267 1.64 -15.82 -26.05
C CYS A 267 0.97 -15.49 -27.38
N GLU A 268 -0.21 -16.06 -27.59
CA GLU A 268 -1.03 -15.79 -28.77
C GLU A 268 -2.51 -15.66 -28.40
N PRO A 269 -3.27 -14.77 -29.07
CA PRO A 269 -4.72 -14.72 -28.91
C PRO A 269 -5.38 -16.01 -29.43
N LYS A 270 -6.21 -16.64 -28.59
CA LYS A 270 -7.08 -17.77 -28.96
C LYS A 270 -8.52 -17.52 -28.55
N ILE A 271 -9.45 -18.18 -29.23
CA ILE A 271 -10.84 -18.25 -28.77
C ILE A 271 -10.96 -19.43 -27.80
N VAL A 272 -11.28 -19.14 -26.54
CA VAL A 272 -11.53 -20.13 -25.49
C VAL A 272 -12.94 -19.87 -24.96
N ASP A 273 -13.81 -20.88 -25.02
CA ASP A 273 -15.22 -20.79 -24.62
C ASP A 273 -15.99 -19.63 -25.27
N GLY A 274 -15.70 -19.36 -26.55
CA GLY A 274 -16.34 -18.30 -27.33
C GLY A 274 -15.84 -16.89 -27.04
N GLN A 275 -14.80 -16.72 -26.22
CA GLN A 275 -14.21 -15.43 -25.88
C GLN A 275 -12.72 -15.38 -26.29
N PRO A 276 -12.21 -14.23 -26.77
CA PRO A 276 -10.79 -14.05 -27.01
C PRO A 276 -10.03 -14.04 -25.68
N GLN A 277 -9.01 -14.89 -25.58
CA GLN A 277 -8.11 -14.99 -24.43
C GLN A 277 -6.66 -15.05 -24.91
N VAL A 278 -5.76 -14.49 -24.13
CA VAL A 278 -4.31 -14.65 -24.36
C VAL A 278 -3.89 -15.98 -23.76
N VAL A 279 -3.45 -16.91 -24.61
CA VAL A 279 -2.96 -18.22 -24.18
C VAL A 279 -1.45 -18.24 -24.34
N CYS A 280 -0.75 -18.49 -23.24
CA CYS A 280 0.70 -18.52 -23.20
C CYS A 280 1.21 -19.95 -23.03
N GLN A 281 2.27 -20.30 -23.75
CA GLN A 281 2.97 -21.57 -23.63
C GLN A 281 4.41 -21.30 -23.23
N VAL A 282 4.92 -22.12 -22.31
CA VAL A 282 6.34 -22.08 -21.93
C VAL A 282 7.19 -22.41 -23.14
N GLN A 283 8.13 -21.53 -23.45
CA GLN A 283 9.09 -21.74 -24.52
C GLN A 283 10.17 -22.73 -24.06
N THR A 284 10.42 -23.77 -24.83
CA THR A 284 11.40 -24.84 -24.51
C THR A 284 12.48 -25.03 -25.58
N THR A 285 12.43 -24.24 -26.64
CA THR A 285 13.40 -24.29 -27.75
C THR A 285 13.75 -22.86 -28.19
N ASN A 286 14.92 -22.68 -28.82
CA ASN A 286 15.40 -21.38 -29.30
C ASN A 286 15.41 -20.30 -28.21
N CYS A 287 15.93 -20.63 -27.03
CA CYS A 287 15.92 -19.73 -25.88
C CYS A 287 16.66 -18.42 -26.20
N PRO A 288 16.02 -17.25 -25.99
CA PRO A 288 16.65 -15.96 -26.22
C PRO A 288 17.76 -15.64 -25.20
N GLY A 289 17.74 -16.31 -24.05
CA GLY A 289 18.80 -16.28 -23.03
C GLY A 289 19.16 -17.70 -22.59
N HIS A 290 19.19 -17.94 -21.29
CA HIS A 290 19.56 -19.25 -20.73
C HIS A 290 18.46 -20.31 -20.89
N THR A 291 18.89 -21.58 -20.88
CA THR A 291 18.00 -22.75 -20.70
C THR A 291 18.02 -23.15 -19.22
N LEU A 292 16.83 -23.25 -18.63
CA LEU A 292 16.60 -23.70 -17.26
C LEU A 292 16.64 -25.24 -17.16
N PRO A 293 16.84 -25.79 -15.95
CA PRO A 293 16.61 -27.20 -15.69
C PRO A 293 15.24 -27.65 -16.18
N GLY A 294 15.17 -28.80 -16.86
CA GLY A 294 13.95 -29.28 -17.50
C GLY A 294 13.69 -28.75 -18.92
N GLY A 295 14.57 -27.89 -19.45
CA GLY A 295 14.55 -27.46 -20.85
C GLY A 295 13.69 -26.23 -21.17
N ALA A 296 13.07 -25.61 -20.16
CA ALA A 296 12.37 -24.33 -20.33
C ALA A 296 13.36 -23.19 -20.56
N CYS A 297 12.97 -22.16 -21.29
CA CYS A 297 13.79 -20.97 -21.49
C CYS A 297 13.62 -19.99 -20.32
N ALA A 298 14.72 -19.44 -19.82
CA ALA A 298 14.70 -18.37 -18.82
C ALA A 298 14.11 -17.09 -19.43
N ARG A 299 13.33 -16.35 -18.64
CA ARG A 299 12.77 -15.06 -19.08
C ARG A 299 13.90 -14.06 -19.35
N VAL A 300 13.90 -13.48 -20.55
CA VAL A 300 14.69 -12.27 -20.84
C VAL A 300 13.82 -11.06 -20.53
N VAL A 301 14.29 -10.19 -19.64
CA VAL A 301 13.51 -9.02 -19.19
C VAL A 301 13.54 -7.94 -20.27
N ASP A 302 12.36 -7.43 -20.63
CA ASP A 302 12.24 -6.28 -21.52
C ASP A 302 12.51 -5.00 -20.72
N VAL A 303 13.45 -4.18 -21.19
CA VAL A 303 13.85 -2.92 -20.54
C VAL A 303 13.83 -1.82 -21.58
N ALA A 304 13.13 -0.72 -21.30
CA ALA A 304 13.09 0.40 -22.24
C ALA A 304 14.44 1.14 -22.27
N LEU A 305 14.77 1.70 -23.44
CA LEU A 305 15.89 2.64 -23.56
C LEU A 305 15.76 3.75 -22.50
N GLY A 306 16.83 3.98 -21.74
CA GLY A 306 16.86 4.98 -20.68
C GLY A 306 16.29 4.56 -19.34
N ASP A 307 15.56 3.45 -19.27
CA ASP A 307 15.12 2.87 -18.00
C ASP A 307 16.29 2.16 -17.32
N SER A 308 16.06 1.73 -16.10
CA SER A 308 17.07 1.10 -15.26
C SER A 308 16.76 -0.35 -14.97
N VAL A 309 17.80 -1.05 -14.55
CA VAL A 309 17.76 -2.44 -14.17
C VAL A 309 18.26 -2.57 -12.75
N VAL A 310 17.54 -3.34 -11.95
CA VAL A 310 17.94 -3.72 -10.59
C VAL A 310 18.50 -5.13 -10.63
N LEU A 311 19.75 -5.29 -10.26
CA LEU A 311 20.42 -6.57 -10.07
C LEU A 311 20.49 -6.90 -8.58
N ARG A 312 20.24 -8.17 -8.27
CA ARG A 312 20.48 -8.73 -6.93
C ARG A 312 21.45 -9.88 -7.05
N GLY A 313 22.39 -9.99 -6.13
CA GLY A 313 23.48 -10.94 -6.26
C GLY A 313 24.33 -11.10 -5.02
N VAL A 314 25.50 -11.68 -5.23
CA VAL A 314 26.54 -11.87 -4.22
C VAL A 314 27.87 -11.37 -4.76
N ASN A 315 28.67 -10.82 -3.84
CA ASN A 315 29.99 -10.26 -4.08
C ASN A 315 29.96 -8.98 -4.91
N PHE A 316 28.99 -8.09 -4.70
CA PHE A 316 29.08 -6.70 -5.18
C PHE A 316 29.83 -5.84 -4.15
N PHE A 317 31.11 -6.16 -3.94
CA PHE A 317 31.94 -5.63 -2.84
C PHE A 317 32.72 -4.35 -3.18
N SER A 318 32.46 -3.72 -4.33
CA SER A 318 33.05 -2.44 -4.71
C SER A 318 31.98 -1.51 -5.22
N VAL A 319 32.05 -0.24 -4.82
CA VAL A 319 31.20 0.84 -5.37
C VAL A 319 31.67 1.27 -6.76
N ASP A 320 32.90 0.92 -7.15
CA ASP A 320 33.40 1.10 -8.52
C ASP A 320 32.90 0.00 -9.49
N ALA A 321 31.80 -0.68 -9.16
CA ALA A 321 31.24 -1.73 -9.99
C ALA A 321 30.66 -1.15 -11.29
N LYS A 322 30.85 -1.89 -12.38
CA LYS A 322 30.28 -1.56 -13.68
C LYS A 322 29.43 -2.69 -14.19
N VAL A 323 28.50 -2.36 -15.08
CA VAL A 323 27.79 -3.36 -15.89
C VAL A 323 28.28 -3.29 -17.32
N ARG A 324 28.82 -4.41 -17.79
CA ARG A 324 29.25 -4.59 -19.17
C ARG A 324 28.09 -5.12 -20.01
N LEU A 325 27.69 -4.35 -21.01
CA LEU A 325 26.75 -4.77 -22.05
C LEU A 325 27.53 -5.23 -23.27
N ALA A 326 27.22 -6.42 -23.77
CA ALA A 326 27.87 -6.99 -24.94
C ALA A 326 26.87 -7.59 -25.94
N ASP A 327 27.31 -7.70 -27.18
CA ASP A 327 26.55 -8.39 -28.23
C ASP A 327 26.54 -9.91 -27.92
N PRO A 328 25.37 -10.55 -27.86
CA PRO A 328 25.25 -11.94 -27.42
C PRO A 328 25.87 -12.95 -28.40
N GLN A 329 26.04 -12.58 -29.67
CA GLN A 329 26.56 -13.49 -30.71
C GLN A 329 28.09 -13.43 -30.80
N THR A 330 28.64 -12.23 -30.69
CA THR A 330 30.08 -11.99 -30.86
C THR A 330 30.83 -11.89 -29.53
N GLY A 331 30.13 -11.64 -28.43
CA GLY A 331 30.72 -11.33 -27.13
C GLY A 331 31.41 -9.97 -27.08
N THR A 332 31.30 -9.16 -28.14
CA THR A 332 31.96 -7.86 -28.23
C THR A 332 31.30 -6.89 -27.26
N THR A 333 32.10 -6.27 -26.39
CA THR A 333 31.62 -5.22 -25.50
C THR A 333 31.09 -4.04 -26.32
N VAL A 334 29.82 -3.71 -26.08
CA VAL A 334 29.16 -2.55 -26.68
C VAL A 334 29.31 -1.34 -25.76
N ARG A 335 29.14 -1.54 -24.45
CA ARG A 335 29.21 -0.47 -23.45
C ARG A 335 29.60 -1.03 -22.08
N GLU A 336 30.28 -0.21 -21.29
CA GLU A 336 30.31 -0.37 -19.83
C GLU A 336 29.62 0.84 -19.21
N VAL A 337 28.76 0.59 -18.24
CA VAL A 337 28.00 1.62 -17.52
C VAL A 337 28.31 1.55 -16.04
N GLU A 338 28.46 2.72 -15.43
CA GLU A 338 28.59 2.83 -13.98
C GLU A 338 27.30 2.36 -13.32
N ALA A 339 27.44 1.75 -12.15
CA ALA A 339 26.33 1.25 -11.38
C ALA A 339 26.29 1.86 -9.98
N HIS A 340 25.10 1.90 -9.37
CA HIS A 340 24.92 2.27 -7.98
C HIS A 340 24.89 1.01 -7.12
N VAL A 341 25.78 0.89 -6.13
CA VAL A 341 25.97 -0.33 -5.35
C VAL A 341 25.50 -0.17 -3.91
N TRP A 342 24.63 -1.09 -3.47
CA TRP A 342 24.22 -1.26 -2.10
C TRP A 342 24.38 -2.72 -1.65
N GLY A 343 25.52 -3.01 -1.07
CA GLY A 343 25.89 -4.34 -0.63
C GLY A 343 25.23 -4.76 0.68
N ASP A 344 24.97 -6.05 0.79
CA ASP A 344 24.43 -6.74 1.96
C ASP A 344 25.55 -7.02 2.99
N VAL A 345 25.38 -6.35 4.13
CA VAL A 345 26.25 -6.45 5.30
C VAL A 345 25.61 -7.26 6.43
N ASP A 346 24.35 -7.64 6.30
CA ASP A 346 23.59 -8.32 7.35
C ASP A 346 23.75 -9.83 7.25
N THR A 347 23.82 -10.37 6.03
CA THR A 347 24.15 -11.77 5.82
C THR A 347 25.58 -12.07 6.31
N PRO A 348 25.77 -13.02 7.24
CA PRO A 348 27.09 -13.44 7.71
C PRO A 348 28.01 -13.82 6.54
N VAL A 349 29.32 -13.64 6.71
CA VAL A 349 30.30 -14.05 5.70
C VAL A 349 30.39 -15.57 5.62
N THR A 350 30.28 -16.24 6.78
CA THR A 350 30.39 -17.68 6.93
C THR A 350 29.27 -18.23 7.81
N GLU A 351 28.99 -19.52 7.66
CA GLU A 351 28.13 -20.29 8.55
C GLU A 351 28.81 -21.60 8.95
N VAL A 352 28.21 -22.33 9.90
CA VAL A 352 28.68 -23.66 10.30
C VAL A 352 27.71 -24.71 9.77
N VAL A 353 28.19 -25.55 8.85
CA VAL A 353 27.44 -26.68 8.28
C VAL A 353 28.20 -27.96 8.62
N ASP A 354 27.52 -28.92 9.27
CA ASP A 354 28.10 -30.19 9.72
C ASP A 354 29.41 -30.04 10.53
N GLY A 355 29.50 -28.97 11.32
CA GLY A 355 30.66 -28.65 12.16
C GLY A 355 31.83 -28.00 11.41
N GLN A 356 31.69 -27.72 10.12
CA GLN A 356 32.69 -27.01 9.31
C GLN A 356 32.25 -25.57 9.05
N THR A 357 33.20 -24.64 9.13
CA THR A 357 32.96 -23.25 8.71
C THR A 357 32.98 -23.19 7.18
N VAL A 358 31.86 -22.80 6.59
CA VAL A 358 31.69 -22.65 5.15
C VAL A 358 31.36 -21.20 4.81
N LEU A 359 31.80 -20.75 3.64
CA LEU A 359 31.54 -19.41 3.15
C LEU A 359 30.13 -19.33 2.58
N ILE A 360 29.40 -18.27 2.93
CA ILE A 360 28.09 -17.98 2.32
C ILE A 360 28.38 -17.21 1.03
N ASN A 361 28.59 -17.92 -0.08
CA ASN A 361 28.79 -17.35 -1.42
C ASN A 361 27.64 -17.77 -2.35
N ASP A 362 26.41 -17.45 -1.95
CA ASP A 362 25.19 -17.85 -2.63
C ASP A 362 24.12 -16.74 -2.60
N CYS A 363 22.98 -16.98 -3.24
CA CYS A 363 21.91 -15.99 -3.42
C CYS A 363 21.06 -15.75 -2.16
N ARG A 364 21.47 -16.27 -0.99
CA ARG A 364 20.98 -15.77 0.30
C ARG A 364 21.53 -14.37 0.59
N VAL A 365 22.72 -14.05 0.09
CA VAL A 365 23.25 -12.68 0.10
C VAL A 365 22.40 -11.82 -0.84
N GLN A 366 22.03 -10.62 -0.37
CA GLN A 366 21.16 -9.70 -1.07
C GLN A 366 21.91 -8.44 -1.50
N ASP A 367 23.14 -8.56 -2.02
CA ASP A 367 23.84 -7.40 -2.57
C ASP A 367 22.99 -6.86 -3.74
N ARG A 368 22.75 -5.55 -3.77
CA ARG A 368 21.96 -4.91 -4.82
C ARG A 368 22.80 -3.91 -5.60
N LEU A 369 22.52 -3.85 -6.90
CA LEU A 369 23.21 -2.98 -7.83
C LEU A 369 22.19 -2.48 -8.84
N THR A 370 22.18 -1.19 -9.17
CA THR A 370 21.34 -0.67 -10.25
C THR A 370 22.16 0.03 -11.31
N PHE A 371 21.70 -0.03 -12.56
CA PHE A 371 22.32 0.68 -13.66
C PHE A 371 21.27 1.15 -14.66
N GLN A 372 21.56 2.24 -15.36
CA GLN A 372 20.71 2.78 -16.41
C GLN A 372 21.10 2.20 -17.78
N VAL A 373 20.12 1.71 -18.53
CA VAL A 373 20.31 1.31 -19.94
C VAL A 373 20.54 2.58 -20.77
N PRO A 374 21.65 2.70 -21.52
CA PRO A 374 21.90 3.88 -22.33
C PRO A 374 20.81 4.15 -23.36
N ASN A 375 20.40 5.41 -23.48
CA ASN A 375 19.36 5.86 -24.42
C ASN A 375 19.72 5.69 -25.90
N ASP A 376 21.01 5.53 -26.21
CA ASP A 376 21.57 5.45 -27.55
C ASP A 376 21.84 4.01 -28.02
N LEU A 377 21.48 2.99 -27.22
CA LEU A 377 21.58 1.60 -27.67
C LEU A 377 20.56 1.28 -28.76
N SER A 378 20.95 0.40 -29.67
CA SER A 378 20.01 -0.20 -30.61
C SER A 378 19.09 -1.18 -29.88
N PRO A 379 17.79 -1.26 -30.20
CA PRO A 379 16.92 -2.29 -29.66
C PRO A 379 17.44 -3.70 -29.98
N GLY A 380 17.28 -4.64 -29.03
CA GLY A 380 17.73 -6.02 -29.17
C GLY A 380 18.18 -6.65 -27.85
N ILE A 381 18.57 -7.92 -27.93
CA ILE A 381 19.08 -8.67 -26.78
C ILE A 381 20.55 -8.34 -26.55
N TYR A 382 20.90 -8.06 -25.30
CA TYR A 382 22.27 -7.85 -24.84
C TYR A 382 22.61 -8.84 -23.73
N THR A 383 23.87 -9.27 -23.69
CA THR A 383 24.42 -9.88 -22.49
C THR A 383 24.80 -8.79 -21.48
N ILE A 384 24.63 -9.09 -20.20
CA ILE A 384 25.07 -8.25 -19.08
C ILE A 384 25.98 -9.05 -18.14
N GLN A 385 27.03 -8.39 -17.65
CA GLN A 385 27.90 -8.88 -16.59
C GLN A 385 28.23 -7.75 -15.63
N VAL A 386 28.28 -8.04 -14.33
CA VAL A 386 28.87 -7.16 -13.33
C VAL A 386 30.39 -7.32 -13.39
N VAL A 387 31.10 -6.20 -13.50
CA VAL A 387 32.56 -6.11 -13.54
C VAL A 387 33.02 -5.34 -12.30
N LEU A 388 33.93 -5.93 -11.54
CA LEU A 388 34.45 -5.38 -10.29
C LEU A 388 35.97 -5.32 -10.33
N PRO A 389 36.60 -4.25 -9.79
CA PRO A 389 38.05 -4.24 -9.60
C PRO A 389 38.46 -5.35 -8.63
N ASN A 390 39.56 -6.04 -8.93
CA ASN A 390 40.12 -7.04 -8.02
C ASN A 390 40.83 -6.37 -6.83
N ILE A 391 40.08 -6.15 -5.75
CA ILE A 391 40.60 -5.67 -4.47
C ILE A 391 40.74 -6.80 -3.43
N THR A 392 40.59 -8.06 -3.85
CA THR A 392 40.59 -9.22 -2.93
C THR A 392 41.99 -9.62 -2.48
N GLY A 393 43.02 -9.22 -3.22
CA GLY A 393 44.40 -9.67 -3.01
C GLY A 393 44.71 -11.06 -3.57
N ILE A 394 43.79 -11.67 -4.32
CA ILE A 394 43.98 -12.98 -4.95
C ILE A 394 44.36 -12.78 -6.42
N ASP A 395 45.64 -12.94 -6.73
CA ASP A 395 46.22 -12.60 -8.05
C ASP A 395 45.67 -13.45 -9.21
N VAL A 396 45.21 -14.68 -8.93
CA VAL A 396 44.71 -15.60 -9.97
C VAL A 396 43.49 -15.06 -10.72
N PHE A 397 42.75 -14.12 -10.12
CA PHE A 397 41.59 -13.49 -10.75
C PHE A 397 41.96 -12.31 -11.67
N GLY A 398 43.23 -11.92 -11.75
CA GLY A 398 43.66 -10.80 -12.59
C GLY A 398 43.21 -9.45 -12.02
N THR A 399 43.03 -8.44 -12.88
CA THR A 399 42.69 -7.07 -12.45
C THR A 399 41.20 -6.86 -12.19
N GLU A 400 40.34 -7.72 -12.72
CA GLU A 400 38.88 -7.60 -12.62
C GLU A 400 38.24 -8.96 -12.35
N LEU A 401 37.19 -8.94 -11.54
CA LEU A 401 36.27 -10.08 -11.42
C LEU A 401 35.01 -9.79 -12.22
N VAL A 402 34.54 -10.79 -12.95
CA VAL A 402 33.31 -10.71 -13.74
C VAL A 402 32.28 -11.69 -13.21
N SER A 403 31.01 -11.31 -13.25
CA SER A 403 29.92 -12.22 -12.91
C SER A 403 29.65 -13.26 -14.01
N ASN A 404 28.75 -14.19 -13.72
CA ASN A 404 28.02 -14.93 -14.76
C ASN A 404 27.37 -13.96 -15.76
N VAL A 405 27.20 -14.43 -16.98
CA VAL A 405 26.48 -13.72 -18.05
C VAL A 405 24.99 -13.86 -17.83
N GLU A 406 24.25 -12.76 -17.93
CA GLU A 406 22.78 -12.74 -18.00
C GLU A 406 22.30 -11.95 -19.22
N PHE A 407 20.98 -11.88 -19.45
CA PHE A 407 20.40 -11.28 -20.65
C PHE A 407 19.29 -10.29 -20.33
N ILE A 408 19.27 -9.18 -21.08
CA ILE A 408 18.15 -8.24 -21.14
C ILE A 408 17.78 -7.99 -22.60
N ASN A 409 16.52 -7.68 -22.86
CA ASN A 409 16.03 -7.25 -24.17
C ASN A 409 15.73 -5.75 -24.11
N VAL A 410 16.53 -4.96 -24.81
CA VAL A 410 16.35 -3.52 -24.87
C VAL A 410 15.30 -3.19 -25.93
N ILE A 411 14.25 -2.48 -25.52
CA ILE A 411 13.12 -2.13 -26.38
C ILE A 411 12.97 -0.60 -26.49
N PRO A 412 12.40 -0.09 -27.59
CA PRO A 412 11.97 1.31 -27.62
C PRO A 412 10.87 1.55 -26.56
N ALA A 413 10.83 2.76 -26.02
CA ALA A 413 9.75 3.16 -25.12
C ALA A 413 8.39 3.07 -25.85
N PRO A 414 7.36 2.44 -25.25
CA PRO A 414 6.03 2.42 -25.84
C PRO A 414 5.45 3.82 -25.97
N THR A 415 4.74 4.07 -27.07
CA THR A 415 3.99 5.33 -27.31
C THR A 415 2.48 5.15 -27.18
N SER A 416 2.06 3.96 -26.75
CA SER A 416 0.65 3.59 -26.58
C SER A 416 -0.02 4.41 -25.48
N ARG A 417 -1.34 4.52 -25.58
CA ARG A 417 -2.19 5.12 -24.55
C ARG A 417 -2.91 4.07 -23.75
N PHE A 418 -3.05 4.34 -22.46
CA PHE A 418 -3.62 3.42 -21.50
C PHE A 418 -4.71 4.08 -20.65
N GLN A 419 -5.58 3.22 -20.14
CA GLN A 419 -6.65 3.58 -19.23
C GLN A 419 -6.77 2.52 -18.14
N VAL A 420 -7.03 2.94 -16.91
CA VAL A 420 -7.37 2.04 -15.79
C VAL A 420 -8.78 2.34 -15.30
N VAL A 421 -9.53 1.27 -15.10
CA VAL A 421 -10.93 1.28 -14.66
C VAL A 421 -11.04 0.42 -13.41
N ILE A 422 -11.72 0.90 -12.37
CA ILE A 422 -12.21 0.04 -11.28
C ILE A 422 -13.62 -0.37 -11.66
N GLU A 423 -13.87 -1.67 -11.82
CA GLU A 423 -15.14 -2.20 -12.32
C GLU A 423 -16.12 -2.53 -11.20
N ALA A 424 -15.61 -3.13 -10.12
CA ALA A 424 -16.43 -3.65 -9.05
C ALA A 424 -15.71 -3.61 -7.71
N ILE A 425 -16.50 -3.52 -6.65
CA ILE A 425 -16.10 -3.78 -5.27
C ILE A 425 -16.93 -4.94 -4.72
N TYR A 426 -16.32 -5.83 -3.95
CA TYR A 426 -16.99 -6.98 -3.32
C TYR A 426 -16.56 -7.11 -1.87
N ALA A 427 -17.52 -7.25 -0.96
CA ALA A 427 -17.27 -7.54 0.46
C ALA A 427 -17.14 -9.05 0.64
N ARG A 428 -15.91 -9.56 0.71
CA ARG A 428 -15.63 -10.97 1.03
C ARG A 428 -15.94 -11.26 2.49
N LYS A 429 -15.69 -10.27 3.33
CA LYS A 429 -16.04 -10.22 4.74
C LYS A 429 -16.22 -8.76 5.11
N GLU A 430 -17.38 -8.41 5.62
CA GLU A 430 -17.64 -7.04 6.08
C GLU A 430 -16.85 -6.72 7.37
N THR A 431 -16.95 -5.50 7.84
CA THR A 431 -16.16 -5.07 9.00
C THR A 431 -16.75 -5.64 10.29
N SER A 432 -15.92 -6.06 11.24
CA SER A 432 -16.43 -6.62 12.49
C SER A 432 -16.79 -5.52 13.52
N PRO A 433 -17.75 -5.79 14.43
CA PRO A 433 -18.69 -6.91 14.35
C PRO A 433 -19.76 -6.65 13.28
N ASP A 434 -20.10 -7.70 12.52
CA ASP A 434 -21.11 -7.71 11.46
C ASP A 434 -22.52 -7.36 11.92
N TRP A 435 -22.83 -7.55 13.21
CA TRP A 435 -24.17 -7.35 13.76
C TRP A 435 -24.46 -5.94 14.30
N LEU A 436 -23.50 -5.01 14.29
CA LEU A 436 -23.62 -3.68 14.91
C LEU A 436 -23.26 -2.59 13.89
N GLY A 437 -23.97 -1.47 13.86
CA GLY A 437 -23.62 -0.35 12.99
C GLY A 437 -23.87 -0.64 11.51
N SER A 438 -23.20 0.08 10.62
CA SER A 438 -23.44 0.02 9.18
C SER A 438 -22.11 -0.04 8.43
N ASP A 439 -22.04 -0.91 7.43
CA ASP A 439 -20.80 -1.31 6.77
C ASP A 439 -20.55 -0.50 5.49
N GLU A 440 -20.70 0.82 5.54
CA GLU A 440 -20.46 1.63 4.34
C GLU A 440 -18.97 1.74 4.04
N VAL A 441 -18.62 1.74 2.75
CA VAL A 441 -17.24 1.89 2.30
C VAL A 441 -17.06 3.25 1.63
N GLY A 442 -16.18 4.08 2.19
CA GLY A 442 -15.72 5.30 1.55
C GLY A 442 -14.48 5.02 0.71
N LEU A 443 -14.64 4.83 -0.61
CA LEU A 443 -13.53 4.60 -1.55
C LEU A 443 -13.13 5.88 -2.29
N HIS A 444 -11.84 6.17 -2.29
CA HIS A 444 -11.21 7.29 -2.96
C HIS A 444 -9.97 6.84 -3.74
N THR A 445 -9.77 7.43 -4.91
CA THR A 445 -8.55 7.25 -5.69
C THR A 445 -8.00 8.58 -6.16
N MET A 446 -6.68 8.67 -6.22
CA MET A 446 -5.95 9.78 -6.83
C MET A 446 -4.92 9.21 -7.78
N ALA A 447 -4.97 9.62 -9.04
CA ALA A 447 -4.06 9.17 -10.07
C ALA A 447 -3.57 10.33 -10.92
N PHE A 448 -2.36 10.22 -11.46
CA PHE A 448 -1.86 11.16 -12.44
C PHE A 448 -0.79 10.52 -13.32
N PRO A 449 -0.72 10.95 -14.59
CA PRO A 449 0.37 10.55 -15.46
C PRO A 449 1.61 11.37 -15.15
N MET A 450 2.77 10.73 -15.17
CA MET A 450 4.07 11.39 -15.11
C MET A 450 4.56 11.61 -16.53
N ASP A 451 4.94 12.84 -16.89
CA ASP A 451 5.50 13.12 -18.20
C ASP A 451 6.92 12.52 -18.37
N LEU A 452 7.54 12.78 -19.52
CA LEU A 452 8.89 12.29 -19.84
C LEU A 452 10.00 12.92 -18.97
N MET A 453 9.70 14.03 -18.29
CA MET A 453 10.57 14.70 -17.31
C MET A 453 10.19 14.32 -15.86
N PHE A 454 9.31 13.33 -15.70
CA PHE A 454 8.76 12.91 -14.42
C PHE A 454 8.03 14.04 -13.67
N GLN A 455 7.38 14.94 -14.39
CA GLN A 455 6.49 15.93 -13.82
C GLN A 455 5.06 15.38 -13.79
N PRO A 456 4.30 15.59 -12.70
CA PRO A 456 2.86 15.31 -12.71
C PRO A 456 2.18 16.08 -13.84
N ILE A 457 1.44 15.38 -14.70
CA ILE A 457 0.61 16.01 -15.73
C ILE A 457 -0.71 16.40 -15.10
N GLU A 458 -1.00 17.70 -15.11
CA GLU A 458 -2.26 18.23 -14.62
C GLU A 458 -3.40 18.10 -15.65
N PRO A 459 -4.66 17.99 -15.18
CA PRO A 459 -5.06 17.86 -13.78
C PRO A 459 -4.88 16.42 -13.25
N MET A 460 -4.50 16.28 -11.98
CA MET A 460 -4.58 14.98 -11.29
C MET A 460 -6.03 14.48 -11.29
N GLN A 461 -6.20 13.21 -11.61
CA GLN A 461 -7.48 12.52 -11.76
C GLN A 461 -7.90 11.94 -10.41
N GLU A 462 -9.04 12.40 -9.92
CA GLU A 462 -9.59 11.97 -8.63
C GLU A 462 -10.93 11.30 -8.85
N GLN A 463 -11.17 10.17 -8.19
CA GLN A 463 -12.50 9.57 -8.10
C GLN A 463 -12.84 9.34 -6.63
N ALA A 464 -13.87 10.05 -6.16
CA ALA A 464 -14.62 9.73 -4.97
C ALA A 464 -15.82 8.88 -5.39
N PHE A 465 -15.91 7.63 -4.93
CA PHE A 465 -16.96 6.70 -5.33
C PHE A 465 -18.25 6.98 -4.55
N GLN A 466 -18.88 8.12 -4.86
CA GLN A 466 -20.02 8.65 -4.12
C GLN A 466 -21.28 7.80 -4.23
N ASP A 467 -21.34 6.87 -5.17
CA ASP A 467 -22.43 5.92 -5.30
C ASP A 467 -22.36 4.79 -4.26
N LEU A 468 -21.20 4.51 -3.67
CA LEU A 468 -21.06 3.58 -2.53
C LEU A 468 -21.69 4.09 -1.23
N GLN A 469 -22.13 5.34 -1.24
CA GLN A 469 -22.69 6.03 -0.08
C GLN A 469 -24.10 5.55 0.25
N GLY A 470 -24.41 5.38 1.55
CA GLY A 470 -25.75 4.97 1.97
C GLY A 470 -26.05 3.50 1.69
N VAL A 471 -25.01 2.69 1.40
CA VAL A 471 -25.15 1.31 0.98
C VAL A 471 -24.35 0.41 1.92
N GLU A 472 -25.08 -0.46 2.59
CA GLU A 472 -24.52 -1.52 3.43
C GLU A 472 -23.80 -2.55 2.54
N PHE A 473 -22.55 -2.86 2.91
CA PHE A 473 -21.75 -3.91 2.28
C PHE A 473 -21.74 -5.16 3.14
N ASP A 474 -22.84 -5.91 3.11
CA ASP A 474 -22.92 -7.18 3.81
C ASP A 474 -21.92 -8.20 3.23
N THR A 475 -21.46 -9.12 4.08
CA THR A 475 -20.61 -10.23 3.65
C THR A 475 -21.25 -10.99 2.48
N GLY A 476 -20.50 -11.11 1.38
CA GLY A 476 -20.91 -11.82 0.17
C GLY A 476 -21.57 -10.94 -0.89
N THR A 477 -21.73 -9.64 -0.63
CA THR A 477 -22.30 -8.69 -1.60
C THR A 477 -21.23 -8.04 -2.46
N GLY A 478 -21.63 -7.63 -3.67
CA GLY A 478 -20.77 -6.90 -4.58
C GLY A 478 -21.54 -5.87 -5.38
N ARG A 479 -20.81 -4.88 -5.90
CA ARG A 479 -21.40 -3.76 -6.60
C ARG A 479 -20.55 -3.32 -7.77
N ASP A 480 -21.22 -2.98 -8.86
CA ASP A 480 -20.62 -2.30 -10.00
C ASP A 480 -20.29 -0.86 -9.61
N VAL A 481 -19.02 -0.50 -9.74
CA VAL A 481 -18.48 0.84 -9.50
C VAL A 481 -17.69 1.31 -10.71
N THR A 482 -18.07 0.86 -11.92
CA THR A 482 -17.32 1.09 -13.15
C THR A 482 -16.99 2.57 -13.36
N ARG A 483 -15.72 2.92 -13.11
CA ARG A 483 -15.18 4.28 -13.21
C ARG A 483 -13.77 4.25 -13.75
N ILE A 484 -13.49 5.19 -14.64
CA ILE A 484 -12.13 5.46 -15.11
C ILE A 484 -11.40 6.18 -13.99
N VAL A 485 -10.37 5.56 -13.45
CA VAL A 485 -9.53 6.15 -12.39
C VAL A 485 -8.25 6.74 -12.96
N PHE A 486 -7.84 6.30 -14.16
CA PHE A 486 -6.68 6.83 -14.85
C PHE A 486 -6.86 6.77 -16.37
N GLN A 487 -6.42 7.81 -17.06
CA GLN A 487 -6.25 7.89 -18.50
C GLN A 487 -5.21 8.96 -18.85
N HIS A 488 -4.64 8.90 -20.05
CA HIS A 488 -3.75 9.95 -20.54
C HIS A 488 -3.86 10.14 -22.05
N ASP A 489 -3.64 11.38 -22.49
CA ASP A 489 -3.67 11.76 -23.90
C ASP A 489 -2.31 12.19 -24.45
N GLN A 490 -1.37 12.52 -23.57
CA GLN A 490 0.01 12.85 -23.91
C GLN A 490 0.93 11.65 -23.69
N PRO A 491 2.13 11.61 -24.27
CA PRO A 491 3.16 10.66 -23.89
C PRO A 491 3.47 10.75 -22.40
N ILE A 492 3.55 9.60 -21.73
CA ILE A 492 3.84 9.51 -20.30
C ILE A 492 5.03 8.57 -20.11
N LEU A 493 5.71 8.72 -18.99
CA LEU A 493 6.71 7.78 -18.55
C LEU A 493 6.14 6.75 -17.57
N ALA A 494 5.23 7.18 -16.71
CA ALA A 494 4.64 6.34 -15.68
C ALA A 494 3.23 6.78 -15.29
N MET A 495 2.51 5.86 -14.65
CA MET A 495 1.29 6.11 -13.91
C MET A 495 1.58 6.02 -12.41
N VAL A 496 1.03 6.98 -11.66
CA VAL A 496 0.92 6.94 -10.21
C VAL A 496 -0.56 6.82 -9.84
N LEU A 497 -0.92 5.89 -8.98
CA LEU A 497 -2.29 5.67 -8.48
C LEU A 497 -2.25 5.32 -6.98
N ALA A 498 -2.89 6.16 -6.17
CA ALA A 498 -3.17 5.91 -4.75
C ALA A 498 -4.64 5.48 -4.61
N VAL A 499 -4.88 4.44 -3.80
CA VAL A 499 -6.21 3.89 -3.51
C VAL A 499 -6.39 3.83 -2.00
N LEU A 500 -7.41 4.51 -1.49
CA LEU A 500 -7.77 4.47 -0.07
C LEU A 500 -9.25 4.17 0.09
N GLY A 501 -9.57 3.21 0.95
CA GLY A 501 -10.92 2.88 1.35
C GLY A 501 -11.01 2.83 2.87
N HIS A 502 -12.00 3.52 3.40
CA HIS A 502 -12.26 3.57 4.84
C HIS A 502 -13.62 2.97 5.12
N GLU A 503 -13.73 2.29 6.26
CA GLU A 503 -15.02 1.91 6.80
C GLU A 503 -15.66 3.16 7.42
N VAL A 504 -16.92 3.38 7.02
CA VAL A 504 -17.70 4.55 7.37
C VAL A 504 -18.99 4.05 8.00
N ASP A 505 -19.18 4.37 9.28
CA ASP A 505 -20.42 4.00 9.98
C ASP A 505 -21.51 5.00 9.64
N SER A 506 -22.65 4.51 9.16
CA SER A 506 -23.76 5.38 8.78
C SER A 506 -24.43 6.04 9.99
N GLN A 507 -24.40 7.38 9.98
CA GLN A 507 -25.50 8.16 10.52
C GLN A 507 -25.59 9.53 9.85
N ARG A 508 -25.52 9.61 8.51
CA ARG A 508 -25.82 10.73 7.59
C ARG A 508 -25.10 12.07 7.83
N TYR A 509 -25.15 12.60 9.05
CA TYR A 509 -24.39 13.74 9.56
C TYR A 509 -22.90 13.42 9.69
N TYR A 510 -22.58 12.25 10.23
CA TYR A 510 -21.20 11.77 10.35
C TYR A 510 -20.57 11.57 8.95
N ASP A 511 -21.35 10.99 8.03
CA ASP A 511 -20.99 10.83 6.62
C ASP A 511 -20.74 12.17 5.93
N GLN A 512 -21.66 13.13 6.09
CA GLN A 512 -21.53 14.44 5.45
C GLN A 512 -20.31 15.21 5.96
N MET A 513 -19.98 15.05 7.24
CA MET A 513 -18.84 15.72 7.87
C MET A 513 -17.51 15.04 7.53
N LEU A 514 -17.39 13.71 7.61
CA LEU A 514 -16.20 13.00 7.13
C LEU A 514 -15.96 13.26 5.64
N ARG A 515 -17.00 13.19 4.80
CA ARG A 515 -16.86 13.23 3.34
C ARG A 515 -16.56 14.63 2.82
N SER A 516 -17.16 15.68 3.39
CA SER A 516 -16.83 17.06 3.01
C SER A 516 -15.43 17.47 3.50
N GLN A 517 -15.06 17.08 4.72
CA GLN A 517 -13.79 17.49 5.31
C GLN A 517 -12.61 16.67 4.79
N ALA A 518 -12.76 15.35 4.62
CA ALA A 518 -11.75 14.50 4.01
C ALA A 518 -11.42 14.97 2.60
N LYS A 519 -12.43 15.38 1.82
CA LYS A 519 -12.20 15.96 0.49
C LYS A 519 -11.28 17.19 0.55
N TYR A 520 -11.47 18.10 1.51
CA TYR A 520 -10.58 19.26 1.65
C TYR A 520 -9.16 18.86 2.07
N PHE A 521 -8.98 17.81 2.88
CA PHE A 521 -7.65 17.28 3.16
C PHE A 521 -6.99 16.66 1.92
N TRP A 522 -7.75 15.93 1.10
CA TRP A 522 -7.30 15.47 -0.21
C TRP A 522 -6.91 16.64 -1.13
N ASP A 523 -7.69 17.71 -1.14
CA ASP A 523 -7.39 18.92 -1.91
C ASP A 523 -6.09 19.57 -1.41
N LEU A 524 -5.85 19.65 -0.09
CA LEU A 524 -4.60 20.16 0.47
C LEU A 524 -3.38 19.30 0.11
N VAL A 525 -3.54 17.98 0.12
CA VAL A 525 -2.48 17.06 -0.34
C VAL A 525 -2.23 17.23 -1.83
N LYS A 526 -3.29 17.37 -2.64
CA LYS A 526 -3.22 17.62 -4.08
C LYS A 526 -2.48 18.91 -4.40
N GLU A 527 -2.80 20.00 -3.71
CA GLU A 527 -2.14 21.31 -3.85
C GLU A 527 -0.64 21.26 -3.51
N GLN A 528 -0.22 20.34 -2.65
CA GLN A 528 1.20 20.11 -2.35
C GLN A 528 1.85 19.11 -3.33
N ALA A 529 1.09 18.12 -3.82
CA ALA A 529 1.58 17.10 -4.74
C ALA A 529 2.03 17.67 -6.09
N VAL A 530 1.53 18.83 -6.51
CA VAL A 530 2.02 19.53 -7.72
C VAL A 530 3.52 19.86 -7.64
N TYR A 531 4.09 19.98 -6.43
CA TYR A 531 5.51 20.25 -6.22
C TYR A 531 6.41 19.00 -6.32
N ILE A 532 5.84 17.80 -6.50
CA ILE A 532 6.61 16.57 -6.72
C ILE A 532 7.56 16.73 -7.93
N GLY A 533 7.07 17.34 -9.00
CA GLY A 533 7.88 17.60 -10.19
C GLY A 533 9.09 18.51 -9.91
N ALA A 534 8.88 19.60 -9.16
CA ALA A 534 9.95 20.48 -8.72
C ALA A 534 10.95 19.75 -7.79
N ALA A 535 10.45 18.86 -6.94
CA ALA A 535 11.28 18.07 -6.03
C ALA A 535 12.21 17.13 -6.80
N ILE A 536 11.69 16.45 -7.83
CA ILE A 536 12.51 15.62 -8.72
C ILE A 536 13.54 16.45 -9.47
N ALA A 537 13.18 17.65 -9.95
CA ALA A 537 14.14 18.55 -10.58
C ALA A 537 15.26 18.97 -9.62
N ALA A 538 14.94 19.23 -8.34
CA ALA A 538 15.92 19.56 -7.30
C ALA A 538 16.89 18.40 -7.01
N LEU A 539 16.48 17.15 -7.21
CA LEU A 539 17.34 15.96 -7.10
C LEU A 539 18.30 15.76 -8.30
N GLY A 540 18.33 16.69 -9.25
CA GLY A 540 19.09 16.55 -10.50
C GLY A 540 18.26 15.96 -11.65
N GLY A 541 16.94 15.92 -11.49
CA GLY A 541 16.00 15.42 -12.50
C GLY A 541 15.95 13.90 -12.58
N ILE A 542 15.18 13.40 -13.55
CA ILE A 542 14.89 11.98 -13.65
C ILE A 542 16.14 11.11 -13.84
N SER A 543 17.16 11.59 -14.55
CA SER A 543 18.40 10.83 -14.77
C SER A 543 19.11 10.49 -13.46
N ALA A 544 19.01 11.34 -12.43
CA ALA A 544 19.56 11.04 -11.12
C ALA A 544 18.78 9.94 -10.41
N LEU A 545 17.44 9.96 -10.49
CA LEU A 545 16.58 8.93 -9.89
C LEU A 545 16.69 7.58 -10.58
N LEU A 546 16.85 7.56 -11.90
CA LEU A 546 16.99 6.32 -12.66
C LEU A 546 18.25 5.56 -12.26
N LYS A 547 19.32 6.25 -11.82
CA LYS A 547 20.49 5.56 -11.25
C LYS A 547 20.19 4.80 -9.96
N LEU A 548 18.99 4.94 -9.40
CA LEU A 548 18.62 4.33 -8.12
C LEU A 548 17.59 3.22 -8.29
N GLY A 549 16.88 3.10 -9.41
CA GLY A 549 15.81 2.12 -9.60
C GLY A 549 15.05 2.27 -10.92
N THR A 550 14.16 1.32 -11.20
CA THR A 550 13.33 1.33 -12.41
C THR A 550 12.25 2.42 -12.32
N ILE A 551 11.76 2.91 -13.47
CA ILE A 551 10.67 3.89 -13.54
C ILE A 551 9.45 3.45 -12.71
N GLY A 552 9.06 2.17 -12.82
CA GLY A 552 7.89 1.63 -12.13
C GLY A 552 8.04 1.70 -10.60
N LEU A 553 9.21 1.34 -10.07
CA LEU A 553 9.51 1.47 -8.64
C LEU A 553 9.52 2.93 -8.20
N ILE A 554 10.15 3.83 -8.95
CA ILE A 554 10.13 5.26 -8.61
C ILE A 554 8.68 5.79 -8.55
N ALA A 555 7.83 5.42 -9.52
CA ALA A 555 6.42 5.79 -9.52
C ALA A 555 5.66 5.21 -8.32
N ALA A 556 5.97 3.96 -7.90
CA ALA A 556 5.37 3.35 -6.73
C ALA A 556 5.80 4.07 -5.43
N GLY A 557 7.04 4.54 -5.35
CA GLY A 557 7.53 5.39 -4.26
C GLY A 557 6.74 6.69 -4.11
N ILE A 558 6.39 7.31 -5.24
CA ILE A 558 5.56 8.52 -5.26
C ILE A 558 4.10 8.22 -4.91
N ALA A 559 3.53 7.11 -5.42
CA ALA A 559 2.20 6.67 -5.04
C ALA A 559 2.11 6.50 -3.52
N LEU A 560 3.12 5.87 -2.93
CA LEU A 560 3.22 5.66 -1.50
C LEU A 560 3.35 6.96 -0.70
N LEU A 561 4.16 7.92 -1.17
CA LEU A 561 4.27 9.26 -0.58
C LEU A 561 2.90 9.92 -0.41
N ILE A 562 2.04 9.83 -1.44
CA ILE A 562 0.69 10.41 -1.42
C ILE A 562 -0.22 9.65 -0.47
N THR A 563 -0.23 8.32 -0.59
CA THR A 563 -1.03 7.44 0.26
C THR A 563 -0.76 7.69 1.75
N ILE A 564 0.51 7.70 2.17
CA ILE A 564 0.90 7.96 3.56
C ILE A 564 0.59 9.41 3.98
N GLY A 565 0.80 10.38 3.08
CA GLY A 565 0.47 11.77 3.36
C GLY A 565 -1.00 11.98 3.72
N VAL A 566 -1.90 11.32 3.01
CA VAL A 566 -3.35 11.38 3.29
C VAL A 566 -3.71 10.59 4.54
N ASP A 567 -3.21 9.35 4.65
CA ASP A 567 -3.53 8.43 5.74
C ASP A 567 -3.16 9.00 7.11
N VAL A 568 -1.93 9.52 7.25
CA VAL A 568 -1.46 10.17 8.48
C VAL A 568 -2.34 11.36 8.86
N ILE A 569 -2.81 12.15 7.88
CA ILE A 569 -3.70 13.27 8.14
C ILE A 569 -5.07 12.78 8.59
N ILE A 570 -5.68 11.81 7.90
CA ILE A 570 -6.97 11.24 8.28
C ILE A 570 -6.90 10.66 9.70
N ALA A 571 -5.84 9.93 10.03
CA ALA A 571 -5.63 9.34 11.35
C ALA A 571 -5.60 10.37 12.50
N LEU A 572 -5.26 11.64 12.24
CA LEU A 572 -5.25 12.70 13.26
C LEU A 572 -6.63 13.15 13.72
N TRP A 573 -7.65 13.09 12.85
CA TRP A 573 -8.93 13.78 13.10
C TRP A 573 -10.17 12.94 12.83
N ALA A 574 -10.08 11.99 11.89
CA ALA A 574 -11.21 11.20 11.45
C ALA A 574 -11.33 9.90 12.27
N PRO A 575 -12.51 9.59 12.79
CA PRO A 575 -12.81 8.26 13.30
C PRO A 575 -13.23 7.33 12.14
N ALA A 576 -12.44 7.33 11.06
CA ALA A 576 -12.62 6.44 9.92
C ALA A 576 -11.51 5.41 9.94
N ASP A 577 -11.85 4.13 9.85
CA ASP A 577 -10.88 3.04 9.98
C ASP A 577 -10.48 2.56 8.59
N LEU A 578 -9.18 2.45 8.36
CA LEU A 578 -8.66 2.07 7.06
C LEU A 578 -8.90 0.58 6.81
N ILE A 579 -9.50 0.26 5.66
CA ILE A 579 -9.84 -1.11 5.25
C ILE A 579 -9.28 -1.46 3.86
N ILE A 580 -8.93 -0.46 3.05
CA ILE A 580 -8.28 -0.59 1.75
C ILE A 580 -7.17 0.45 1.68
N GLN A 581 -5.95 0.00 1.42
CA GLN A 581 -4.80 0.86 1.15
C GLN A 581 -4.02 0.25 0.00
N ASP A 582 -3.75 1.04 -1.03
CA ASP A 582 -2.88 0.63 -2.13
C ASP A 582 -2.12 1.79 -2.74
N SER A 583 -0.91 1.50 -3.21
CA SER A 583 -0.02 2.43 -3.91
C SER A 583 0.53 1.73 -5.15
N ILE A 584 -0.01 2.09 -6.31
CA ILE A 584 0.29 1.45 -7.59
C ILE A 584 1.10 2.43 -8.44
N GLY A 585 2.35 2.05 -8.72
CA GLY A 585 3.21 2.71 -9.69
C GLY A 585 3.55 1.78 -10.83
N LEU A 586 3.26 2.21 -12.06
CA LEU A 586 3.55 1.41 -13.27
C LEU A 586 4.24 2.30 -14.30
N SER A 587 5.35 1.82 -14.87
CA SER A 587 5.95 2.47 -16.03
C SER A 587 5.05 2.29 -17.26
N ILE A 588 5.31 3.09 -18.30
CA ILE A 588 4.65 2.91 -19.60
C ILE A 588 4.94 1.52 -20.20
N THR A 589 6.11 0.96 -19.91
CA THR A 589 6.50 -0.41 -20.29
C THR A 589 5.69 -1.46 -19.55
N ASP A 590 5.43 -1.24 -18.25
CA ASP A 590 4.58 -2.13 -17.46
C ASP A 590 3.15 -2.14 -17.98
N LEU A 591 2.57 -0.96 -18.24
CA LEU A 591 1.22 -0.83 -18.82
C LEU A 591 1.12 -1.51 -20.20
N ALA A 592 2.13 -1.32 -21.06
CA ALA A 592 2.20 -1.99 -22.35
C ALA A 592 2.31 -3.51 -22.20
N ARG A 593 3.11 -4.00 -21.27
CA ARG A 593 3.26 -5.44 -21.01
C ARG A 593 1.98 -6.05 -20.44
N LEU A 594 1.33 -5.38 -19.49
CA LEU A 594 0.08 -5.84 -18.88
C LEU A 594 -1.00 -6.05 -19.94
N THR A 595 -1.12 -5.14 -20.90
CA THR A 595 -2.19 -5.15 -21.91
C THR A 595 -1.81 -5.82 -23.24
N SER A 596 -0.52 -6.14 -23.45
CA SER A 596 -0.03 -6.78 -24.67
C SER A 596 -0.44 -8.25 -24.76
N ALA A 597 -0.87 -8.68 -25.94
CA ALA A 597 -1.15 -10.09 -26.23
C ALA A 597 0.12 -10.97 -26.28
N ASN A 598 1.31 -10.37 -26.37
CA ASN A 598 2.58 -11.08 -26.52
C ASN A 598 3.26 -11.36 -25.17
N ALA A 599 2.67 -10.90 -24.06
CA ALA A 599 3.21 -11.09 -22.73
C ALA A 599 2.22 -11.87 -21.87
N PRO A 600 2.68 -12.71 -20.94
CA PRO A 600 1.78 -13.40 -20.03
C PRO A 600 1.15 -12.43 -19.03
N PRO A 601 0.02 -12.81 -18.42
CA PRO A 601 -0.45 -12.11 -17.24
C PRO A 601 0.60 -12.24 -16.11
N PRO A 602 0.77 -11.22 -15.26
CA PRO A 602 1.54 -11.34 -14.04
C PRO A 602 1.06 -12.51 -13.17
N GLY A 603 1.99 -13.10 -12.41
CA GLY A 603 1.64 -14.07 -11.37
C GLY A 603 0.88 -13.42 -10.21
N SER A 604 0.40 -14.25 -9.29
CA SER A 604 -0.16 -13.76 -8.03
C SER A 604 0.94 -13.19 -7.13
N SER A 605 0.59 -12.21 -6.31
CA SER A 605 1.50 -11.60 -5.34
C SER A 605 0.77 -11.17 -4.09
N THR A 606 1.48 -11.11 -2.97
CA THR A 606 0.99 -10.58 -1.70
C THR A 606 2.01 -9.62 -1.11
N TYR A 607 1.55 -8.49 -0.58
CA TYR A 607 2.36 -7.57 0.21
C TYR A 607 1.53 -6.97 1.34
N THR A 608 2.20 -6.33 2.28
CA THR A 608 1.55 -5.63 3.39
C THR A 608 1.92 -4.16 3.33
N THR A 609 0.93 -3.30 3.45
CA THR A 609 1.09 -1.84 3.51
C THR A 609 1.61 -1.39 4.87
N GLU A 610 1.90 -0.10 4.97
CA GLU A 610 2.36 0.59 6.18
C GLU A 610 1.28 0.64 7.27
N ASP A 611 0.00 0.53 6.94
CA ASP A 611 -1.09 0.44 7.93
C ASP A 611 -1.59 -1.00 8.11
N ASP A 612 -0.73 -1.99 7.86
CA ASP A 612 -0.99 -3.42 8.08
C ASP A 612 -2.11 -4.03 7.20
N ILE A 613 -2.56 -3.35 6.15
CA ILE A 613 -3.46 -3.94 5.16
C ILE A 613 -2.68 -4.93 4.29
N VAL A 614 -3.08 -6.20 4.30
CA VAL A 614 -2.53 -7.21 3.40
C VAL A 614 -3.24 -7.11 2.06
N VAL A 615 -2.47 -6.87 1.00
CA VAL A 615 -2.98 -6.79 -0.38
C VAL A 615 -2.60 -8.07 -1.11
N ASN A 616 -3.62 -8.81 -1.54
CA ASN A 616 -3.51 -10.03 -2.31
C ASN A 616 -3.93 -9.77 -3.76
N VAL A 617 -2.98 -9.85 -4.68
CA VAL A 617 -3.21 -9.62 -6.11
C VAL A 617 -3.33 -10.96 -6.82
N ASN A 618 -4.47 -11.21 -7.44
CA ASN A 618 -4.78 -12.41 -8.23
C ASN A 618 -4.59 -13.76 -7.50
N THR A 619 -4.62 -13.78 -6.17
CA THR A 619 -4.45 -15.01 -5.38
C THR A 619 -5.69 -15.89 -5.42
N SER A 620 -6.87 -15.29 -5.20
CA SER A 620 -8.17 -15.98 -5.12
C SER A 620 -8.84 -16.11 -6.49
N ILE A 621 -8.62 -15.15 -7.38
CA ILE A 621 -9.19 -15.11 -8.74
C ILE A 621 -8.03 -14.92 -9.73
N PRO A 622 -7.79 -15.87 -10.64
CA PRO A 622 -6.79 -15.70 -11.69
C PRO A 622 -7.11 -14.47 -12.55
N PRO A 623 -6.08 -13.76 -13.04
CA PRO A 623 -6.31 -12.60 -13.88
C PRO A 623 -6.89 -13.03 -15.23
N VAL A 624 -7.65 -12.13 -15.85
CA VAL A 624 -8.17 -12.33 -17.21
C VAL A 624 -7.38 -11.44 -18.16
N LYS A 625 -6.80 -12.03 -19.20
CA LYS A 625 -6.05 -11.28 -20.22
C LYS A 625 -6.64 -11.52 -21.60
N ARG A 626 -7.01 -10.43 -22.27
CA ARG A 626 -7.54 -10.40 -23.63
C ARG A 626 -6.66 -9.48 -24.50
N PRO A 627 -6.79 -9.51 -25.83
CA PRO A 627 -6.09 -8.53 -26.66
C PRO A 627 -6.41 -7.10 -26.20
N LEU A 628 -5.37 -6.32 -25.89
CA LEU A 628 -5.46 -4.92 -25.45
C LEU A 628 -6.11 -4.69 -24.08
N GLU A 629 -6.38 -5.75 -23.31
CA GLU A 629 -7.09 -5.67 -22.04
C GLU A 629 -6.51 -6.65 -21.01
N TYR A 630 -6.33 -6.17 -19.79
CA TYR A 630 -5.94 -6.98 -18.64
C TYR A 630 -6.83 -6.66 -17.46
N VAL A 631 -7.34 -7.70 -16.81
CA VAL A 631 -8.17 -7.59 -15.62
C VAL A 631 -7.49 -8.32 -14.49
N GLU A 632 -7.31 -7.64 -13.38
CA GLU A 632 -6.81 -8.21 -12.13
C GLU A 632 -7.79 -7.96 -10.99
N VAL A 633 -7.63 -8.78 -9.96
CA VAL A 633 -8.39 -8.70 -8.73
C VAL A 633 -7.44 -8.45 -7.58
N ARG A 634 -7.73 -7.45 -6.76
CA ARG A 634 -6.98 -7.13 -5.55
C ARG A 634 -7.89 -7.29 -4.34
N GLU A 635 -7.54 -8.19 -3.44
CA GLU A 635 -8.19 -8.36 -2.14
C GLU A 635 -7.37 -7.64 -1.07
N TYR A 636 -8.06 -6.89 -0.21
CA TYR A 636 -7.52 -6.11 0.90
C TYR A 636 -8.04 -6.73 2.20
N VAL A 637 -7.12 -7.17 3.05
CA VAL A 637 -7.42 -7.79 4.34
C VAL A 637 -6.95 -6.87 5.45
N SER A 638 -7.88 -6.40 6.28
CA SER A 638 -7.61 -5.60 7.48
C SER A 638 -7.83 -6.45 8.71
N ASP A 639 -6.77 -6.85 9.39
CA ASP A 639 -6.88 -7.60 10.64
C ASP A 639 -7.45 -6.74 11.77
N ALA A 640 -7.16 -5.44 11.78
CA ALA A 640 -7.63 -4.50 12.80
C ALA A 640 -9.15 -4.30 12.75
N GLN A 641 -9.73 -4.35 11.55
CA GLN A 641 -11.18 -4.27 11.31
C GLN A 641 -11.81 -5.65 11.07
N ASP A 642 -11.00 -6.70 11.08
CA ASP A 642 -11.38 -8.07 10.73
C ASP A 642 -12.22 -8.16 9.44
N SER A 643 -11.82 -7.39 8.43
CA SER A 643 -12.58 -7.17 7.19
C SER A 643 -11.79 -7.59 5.94
N ARG A 644 -12.52 -7.89 4.85
CA ARG A 644 -11.96 -8.31 3.56
C ARG A 644 -12.76 -7.72 2.39
N TYR A 645 -12.15 -6.82 1.65
CA TYR A 645 -12.74 -6.19 0.47
C TYR A 645 -11.95 -6.53 -0.78
N GLU A 646 -12.63 -6.64 -1.91
CA GLU A 646 -12.03 -6.95 -3.20
C GLU A 646 -12.35 -5.84 -4.19
N LEU A 647 -11.34 -5.34 -4.90
CA LEU A 647 -11.49 -4.44 -6.04
C LEU A 647 -11.06 -5.13 -7.33
N ARG A 648 -11.86 -4.97 -8.38
CA ARG A 648 -11.54 -5.46 -9.71
C ARG A 648 -11.05 -4.32 -10.59
N PHE A 649 -9.81 -4.40 -11.05
CA PHE A 649 -9.18 -3.42 -11.92
C PHE A 649 -9.13 -3.95 -13.36
N ARG A 650 -9.44 -3.07 -14.32
CA ARG A 650 -9.25 -3.32 -15.75
C ARG A 650 -8.33 -2.27 -16.36
N TYR A 651 -7.26 -2.74 -16.96
CA TYR A 651 -6.26 -1.99 -17.71
C TYR A 651 -6.54 -2.16 -19.20
N ASN A 652 -6.64 -1.05 -19.92
CA ASN A 652 -6.92 -1.03 -21.35
C ASN A 652 -5.79 -0.34 -22.10
N HIS A 653 -5.41 -0.91 -23.24
CA HIS A 653 -4.63 -0.25 -24.27
C HIS A 653 -5.62 0.37 -25.26
N VAL A 654 -5.68 1.69 -25.31
CA VAL A 654 -6.72 2.43 -26.03
C VAL A 654 -6.28 2.99 -27.38
N ALA A 655 -4.99 3.24 -27.59
CA ALA A 655 -4.45 3.70 -28.87
C ALA A 655 -2.95 3.43 -29.02
#